data_AF-A0A538FSY4-F1
#
_entry.id   AF-A0A538FSY4-F1
#
_cell.length_a   1.000
_cell.length_b   1.000
_cell.length_c   1.000
_cell.angle_alpha   90.00
_cell.angle_beta   90.00
_cell.angle_gamma   90.00
#
_symmetry.space_group_name_H-M   'P 1'
#
loop_
_entity.id
_entity.type
_entity.pdbx_description
1 polymer ?
#
loop_
_entity_poly.entity_id
_entity_poly.type
_entity_poly.pdbx_seq_one_letter_code
_entity_poly.pdbx_strand_id
1 'polypeptide(L)'
;MVGIVIVSHSATLAEGVRELAAEMAGPEVKLELAGGLAEEGALGTDAVRVMEAIGRADSGDGVLVLMDLGSAVLSAETALDFLTPEQRESVLLCEAPLVEGAVAAAVAARLREPLAEVAKEARGGLQGKTAQLGAGEPAAPASAGTSTPLEEGLTLRLDIRNPLGLHARPAARFVQTAAGFDANVQVLNLTSGRGPASGRSLNGLATLGIRQGHEILVSAHGPQAAAALDALAALAKRDFDEQAAAAAPAAPPAPPVVLPDAGQTLTGLAGAPGIASGPARHFRPLDPEIPTGSAGDPEAEWEALRRALEQVRTEIRATRDSVAARAGDYSAAIFDAHLLFLGDEALLGPARHAIFEEGKNAAEAWHEAAEAVAADYRGLDDEYMQARAEDLTGVARQVVAALTGGATSATLSAPGIVVASDLTPADTASLDRGLALGLATSVGSPTSHSAILARSLGIPAAVGLGEALLRVPEGTELLLDGDGGTLHIEPDAELAAEYKRRAAEREQAARSARAAASEPAVTHDGRRIEVVANIGSPVDVEAAIENGAEGVGLLRTEFLFLERDSMPSEDEQYAAYRSIAEGLEGRPLILRTLDIGADKPLPYLPQPPEANPFLGVRGIRLALEQPELLETQLRAVLRAAAEHPLKVMFPMVATLEEYRQAKAMLEHVRAGLERAGGATPEELDVGVMIEVPAAALGAEQFAPEIDFFSLGTNDLTQYTMAAERGNASVAGLADGLHPSVLRLIRLVAEAANGHGKWAGVCGELASDPVAVPVLVGLGIAELSANAPAIPAVKQAVRELDTEAARDLAEQALELSSAAEVRKLVGDGAAVRSRSPAS
;
A
#
# COMPACT_ATOMS: atom_id res chain seq x y z
N MET A 1 1.78 -11.18 -45.72
CA MET A 1 1.71 -9.94 -44.93
C MET A 1 3.04 -9.84 -44.20
N VAL A 2 3.57 -8.64 -43.96
CA VAL A 2 4.81 -8.50 -43.17
C VAL A 2 4.64 -9.23 -41.83
N GLY A 3 5.53 -10.19 -41.55
CA GLY A 3 5.57 -10.90 -40.27
C GLY A 3 6.33 -10.07 -39.23
N ILE A 4 5.98 -10.20 -37.96
CA ILE A 4 6.65 -9.48 -36.86
C ILE A 4 7.21 -10.48 -35.86
N VAL A 5 8.48 -10.32 -35.50
CA VAL A 5 9.16 -11.10 -34.47
C VAL A 5 9.47 -10.18 -33.28
N ILE A 6 9.01 -10.55 -32.09
CA ILE A 6 9.26 -9.84 -30.84
C ILE A 6 10.36 -10.60 -30.10
N VAL A 7 11.53 -9.97 -29.99
CA VAL A 7 12.69 -10.52 -29.28
C VAL A 7 12.82 -9.82 -27.93
N SER A 8 12.79 -10.59 -26.84
CA SER A 8 12.92 -10.04 -25.49
C SER A 8 13.73 -10.96 -24.56
N HIS A 9 14.36 -10.37 -23.54
CA HIS A 9 15.00 -11.15 -22.48
C HIS A 9 13.99 -11.94 -21.65
N SER A 10 12.73 -11.49 -21.58
CA SER A 10 11.66 -12.14 -20.86
C SER A 10 10.65 -12.75 -21.83
N ALA A 11 10.42 -14.06 -21.72
CA ALA A 11 9.35 -14.73 -22.46
C ALA A 11 7.98 -14.11 -22.12
N THR A 12 7.74 -13.80 -20.84
CA THR A 12 6.51 -13.16 -20.36
C THR A 12 6.32 -11.76 -20.94
N LEU A 13 7.40 -10.96 -21.05
CA LEU A 13 7.33 -9.64 -21.68
C LEU A 13 7.01 -9.76 -23.18
N ALA A 14 7.68 -10.68 -23.89
CA ALA A 14 7.39 -10.93 -25.30
C ALA A 14 5.93 -11.35 -25.51
N GLU A 15 5.41 -12.23 -24.66
CA GLU A 15 4.00 -12.67 -24.66
C GLU A 15 3.03 -11.52 -24.43
N GLY A 16 3.29 -10.67 -23.43
CA GLY A 16 2.47 -9.49 -23.15
C GLY A 16 2.46 -8.48 -24.31
N VAL A 17 3.61 -8.26 -24.94
CA VAL A 17 3.71 -7.38 -26.12
C VAL A 17 2.92 -7.96 -27.30
N ARG A 18 3.01 -9.28 -27.54
CA ARG A 18 2.23 -9.96 -28.58
C ARG A 18 0.74 -9.88 -28.29
N GLU A 19 0.32 -10.08 -27.04
CA GLU A 19 -1.09 -9.98 -26.65
C GLU A 19 -1.65 -8.59 -26.96
N LEU A 20 -0.92 -7.55 -26.56
CA LEU A 20 -1.30 -6.16 -26.83
C LEU A 20 -1.37 -5.87 -28.34
N ALA A 21 -0.33 -6.26 -29.11
CA ALA A 21 -0.29 -6.06 -30.55
C ALA A 21 -1.40 -6.84 -31.28
N ALA A 22 -1.70 -8.07 -30.83
CA ALA A 22 -2.76 -8.90 -31.38
C ALA A 22 -4.15 -8.33 -31.11
N GLU A 23 -4.38 -7.77 -29.91
CA GLU A 23 -5.65 -7.13 -29.56
C GLU A 23 -5.92 -5.90 -30.46
N MET A 24 -4.88 -5.12 -30.76
CA MET A 24 -5.00 -3.92 -31.59
C MET A 24 -5.14 -4.23 -33.09
N ALA A 25 -4.35 -5.16 -33.63
CA ALA A 25 -4.30 -5.43 -35.07
C ALA A 25 -5.23 -6.57 -35.53
N GLY A 26 -5.70 -7.41 -34.60
CA GLY A 26 -6.50 -8.60 -34.87
C GLY A 26 -5.67 -9.85 -35.19
N PRO A 27 -6.31 -11.05 -35.22
CA PRO A 27 -5.62 -12.35 -35.23
C PRO A 27 -4.94 -12.72 -36.56
N GLU A 28 -5.10 -11.91 -37.61
CA GLU A 28 -4.58 -12.20 -38.95
C GLU A 28 -3.12 -11.77 -39.15
N VAL A 29 -2.55 -10.97 -38.24
CA VAL A 29 -1.14 -10.58 -38.28
C VAL A 29 -0.30 -11.70 -37.65
N LYS A 30 0.74 -12.16 -38.36
CA LYS A 30 1.70 -13.13 -37.82
C LYS A 30 2.63 -12.43 -36.83
N LEU A 31 2.44 -12.72 -35.55
CA LEU A 31 3.27 -12.24 -34.44
C LEU A 31 3.98 -13.44 -33.80
N GLU A 32 5.29 -13.54 -34.00
CA GLU A 32 6.14 -14.60 -33.47
C GLU A 32 7.01 -14.09 -32.33
N LEU A 33 7.35 -14.99 -31.40
CA LEU A 33 8.10 -14.67 -30.19
C LEU A 33 9.46 -15.35 -30.18
N ALA A 34 10.45 -14.64 -29.65
CA ALA A 34 11.73 -15.20 -29.26
C ALA A 34 12.18 -14.52 -27.96
N GLY A 35 11.77 -15.07 -26.81
CA GLY A 35 12.23 -14.56 -25.53
C GLY A 35 12.51 -15.61 -24.46
N GLY A 36 13.36 -15.24 -23.51
CA GLY A 36 13.87 -16.12 -22.46
C GLY A 36 14.86 -17.18 -22.96
N LEU A 37 15.52 -17.83 -22.00
CA LEU A 37 16.41 -18.97 -22.26
C LEU A 37 15.64 -20.30 -22.27
N ALA A 38 16.35 -21.41 -22.52
CA ALA A 38 15.76 -22.75 -22.54
C ALA A 38 15.08 -23.16 -21.22
N GLU A 39 15.52 -22.58 -20.10
CA GLU A 39 14.98 -22.79 -18.77
C GLU A 39 13.76 -21.89 -18.52
N GLU A 40 12.68 -22.46 -18.00
CA GLU A 40 11.39 -21.79 -17.81
C GLU A 40 11.52 -20.69 -16.74
N GLY A 41 11.18 -19.44 -17.10
CA GLY A 41 11.34 -18.25 -16.25
C GLY A 41 12.74 -17.61 -16.27
N ALA A 42 13.72 -18.19 -16.96
CA ALA A 42 15.06 -17.62 -17.06
C ALA A 42 15.13 -16.46 -18.07
N LEU A 43 15.67 -15.32 -17.63
CA LEU A 43 15.87 -14.14 -18.47
C LEU A 43 17.09 -14.31 -19.39
N GLY A 44 16.93 -14.00 -20.67
CA GLY A 44 18.01 -13.98 -21.66
C GLY A 44 17.49 -14.10 -23.10
N THR A 45 18.40 -14.08 -24.06
CA THR A 45 18.07 -14.15 -25.50
C THR A 45 18.91 -15.23 -26.19
N ASP A 46 18.33 -15.91 -27.18
CA ASP A 46 18.95 -17.03 -27.88
C ASP A 46 18.81 -16.86 -29.40
N ALA A 47 19.95 -16.82 -30.10
CA ALA A 47 20.00 -16.57 -31.54
C ALA A 47 19.31 -17.66 -32.39
N VAL A 48 19.29 -18.92 -31.93
CA VAL A 48 18.63 -20.03 -32.63
C VAL A 48 17.11 -19.85 -32.54
N ARG A 49 16.59 -19.49 -31.38
CA ARG A 49 15.16 -19.18 -31.20
C ARG A 49 14.71 -18.00 -32.04
N VAL A 50 15.53 -16.95 -32.14
CA VAL A 50 15.25 -15.79 -33.01
C VAL A 50 15.21 -16.21 -34.48
N MET A 51 16.18 -17.00 -34.95
CA MET A 51 16.20 -17.54 -36.32
C MET A 51 14.95 -18.40 -36.61
N GLU A 52 14.55 -19.28 -35.68
CA GLU A 52 13.34 -20.09 -35.84
C GLU A 52 12.07 -19.23 -35.89
N ALA A 53 11.98 -18.20 -35.05
CA ALA A 53 10.86 -17.26 -35.03
C ALA A 53 10.75 -16.48 -36.35
N ILE A 54 11.88 -16.03 -36.91
CA ILE A 54 11.94 -15.40 -38.24
C ILE A 54 11.37 -16.35 -39.31
N GLY A 55 11.78 -17.63 -39.28
CA GLY A 55 11.28 -18.63 -40.22
C GLY A 55 9.78 -18.88 -40.14
N ARG A 56 9.18 -18.82 -38.93
CA ARG A 56 7.72 -18.95 -38.75
C ARG A 56 6.95 -17.70 -39.17
N ALA A 57 7.53 -16.52 -38.92
CA ALA A 57 6.93 -15.24 -39.26
C ALA A 57 6.90 -14.98 -40.77
N ASP A 58 7.89 -15.49 -41.51
CA ASP A 58 8.00 -15.28 -42.94
C ASP A 58 6.75 -15.82 -43.71
N SER A 59 6.25 -14.99 -44.62
CA SER A 59 5.16 -15.33 -45.54
C SER A 59 5.40 -14.80 -46.96
N GLY A 60 6.62 -14.34 -47.27
CA GLY A 60 7.02 -13.80 -48.57
C GLY A 60 6.95 -12.28 -48.72
N ASP A 61 6.33 -11.56 -47.77
CA ASP A 61 6.24 -10.08 -47.79
C ASP A 61 7.27 -9.41 -46.85
N GLY A 62 8.20 -10.19 -46.29
CA GLY A 62 9.25 -9.76 -45.37
C GLY A 62 8.92 -9.91 -43.88
N VAL A 63 9.94 -9.80 -43.03
CA VAL A 63 9.86 -9.94 -41.57
C VAL A 63 10.49 -8.75 -40.87
N LEU A 64 9.75 -8.10 -39.97
CA LEU A 64 10.25 -7.07 -39.08
C LEU A 64 10.62 -7.69 -37.73
N VAL A 65 11.84 -7.48 -37.25
CA VAL A 65 12.30 -7.95 -35.94
C VAL A 65 12.43 -6.76 -35.00
N LEU A 66 11.74 -6.83 -33.86
CA LEU A 66 11.80 -5.82 -32.80
C LEU A 66 12.51 -6.42 -31.59
N MET A 67 13.41 -5.64 -30.98
CA MET A 67 14.29 -6.11 -29.90
C MET A 67 14.21 -5.17 -28.69
N ASP A 68 14.35 -5.67 -27.46
CA ASP A 68 14.39 -4.85 -26.24
C ASP A 68 15.77 -4.24 -25.94
N LEU A 69 16.64 -4.99 -25.26
CA LEU A 69 17.91 -4.51 -24.73
C LEU A 69 19.07 -4.98 -25.62
N GLY A 70 20.26 -4.42 -25.41
CA GLY A 70 21.41 -4.62 -26.29
C GLY A 70 21.79 -6.08 -26.60
N SER A 71 21.60 -7.03 -25.67
CA SER A 71 21.91 -8.45 -25.97
C SER A 71 20.91 -9.10 -26.94
N ALA A 72 19.66 -8.63 -26.99
CA ALA A 72 18.66 -9.06 -27.97
C ALA A 72 19.05 -8.64 -29.39
N VAL A 73 19.66 -7.46 -29.53
CA VAL A 73 20.22 -6.97 -30.79
C VAL A 73 21.32 -7.91 -31.27
N LEU A 74 22.29 -8.24 -30.41
CA LEU A 74 23.37 -9.17 -30.73
C LEU A 74 22.85 -10.56 -31.11
N SER A 75 21.86 -11.07 -30.37
CA SER A 75 21.22 -12.36 -30.68
C SER A 75 20.48 -12.32 -32.01
N ALA A 76 19.83 -11.22 -32.36
CA ALA A 76 19.16 -11.04 -33.64
C ALA A 76 20.14 -10.89 -34.81
N GLU A 77 21.24 -10.15 -34.64
CA GLU A 77 22.33 -10.07 -35.62
C GLU A 77 22.95 -11.44 -35.87
N THR A 78 23.24 -12.18 -34.79
CA THR A 78 23.76 -13.55 -34.87
C THR A 78 22.74 -14.49 -35.54
N ALA A 79 21.44 -14.29 -35.33
CA ALA A 79 20.40 -15.07 -36.00
C ALA A 79 20.43 -14.90 -37.53
N LEU A 80 20.74 -13.69 -38.02
CA LEU A 80 20.87 -13.43 -39.46
C LEU A 80 22.01 -14.22 -40.11
N ASP A 81 23.08 -14.53 -39.36
CA ASP A 81 24.21 -15.33 -39.85
C ASP A 81 23.82 -16.78 -40.17
N PHE A 82 22.76 -17.29 -39.55
CA PHE A 82 22.23 -18.62 -39.82
C PHE A 82 21.22 -18.67 -40.98
N LEU A 83 20.75 -17.52 -41.48
CA LEU A 83 19.80 -17.43 -42.59
C LEU A 83 20.49 -17.51 -43.97
N THR A 84 19.77 -18.01 -44.97
CA THR A 84 20.22 -17.93 -46.38
C THR A 84 20.27 -16.48 -46.87
N PRO A 85 21.10 -16.15 -47.88
CA PRO A 85 21.18 -14.79 -48.43
C PRO A 85 19.82 -14.22 -48.83
N GLU A 86 18.96 -15.03 -49.46
CA GLU A 86 17.62 -14.64 -49.88
C GLU A 86 16.69 -14.35 -48.70
N GLN A 87 16.77 -15.15 -47.63
CA GLN A 87 16.00 -14.91 -46.40
C GLN A 87 16.48 -13.64 -45.70
N ARG A 88 17.80 -13.41 -45.63
CA ARG A 88 18.39 -12.25 -44.98
C ARG A 88 17.93 -10.94 -45.63
N GLU A 89 17.79 -10.89 -46.95
CA GLU A 89 17.28 -9.71 -47.67
C GLU A 89 15.81 -9.38 -47.36
N SER A 90 15.05 -10.37 -46.87
CA SER A 90 13.64 -10.21 -46.51
C SER A 90 13.41 -9.84 -45.03
N VAL A 91 14.48 -9.75 -44.22
CA VAL A 91 14.41 -9.47 -42.77
C VAL A 91 14.96 -8.09 -42.47
N LEU A 92 14.23 -7.31 -41.68
CA LEU A 92 14.66 -6.00 -41.18
C LEU A 92 14.68 -5.99 -39.65
N LEU A 93 15.86 -5.77 -39.07
CA LEU A 93 16.01 -5.46 -37.65
C LEU A 93 15.61 -4.00 -37.41
N CYS A 94 14.72 -3.75 -36.46
CA CYS A 94 14.14 -2.45 -36.22
C CYS A 94 14.43 -1.95 -34.80
N GLU A 95 14.97 -0.74 -34.72
CA GLU A 95 15.36 -0.04 -33.50
C GLU A 95 14.20 0.62 -32.74
N ALA A 96 12.97 0.28 -33.12
CA ALA A 96 11.77 0.85 -32.53
C ALA A 96 11.60 0.40 -31.06
N PRO A 97 10.93 1.22 -30.22
CA PRO A 97 10.50 0.79 -28.88
C PRO A 97 9.73 -0.54 -28.95
N LEU A 98 10.07 -1.51 -28.08
CA LEU A 98 9.53 -2.87 -28.20
C LEU A 98 7.99 -2.89 -28.17
N VAL A 99 7.37 -2.18 -27.23
CA VAL A 99 5.92 -2.22 -27.01
C VAL A 99 5.18 -1.38 -28.07
N GLU A 100 5.44 -0.08 -28.12
CA GLU A 100 4.76 0.85 -29.02
C GLU A 100 5.06 0.55 -30.49
N GLY A 101 6.30 0.15 -30.77
CA GLY A 101 6.74 -0.24 -32.11
C GLY A 101 6.06 -1.51 -32.58
N ALA A 102 5.87 -2.51 -31.71
CA ALA A 102 5.15 -3.73 -32.05
C ALA A 102 3.68 -3.47 -32.37
N VAL A 103 3.01 -2.61 -31.60
CA VAL A 103 1.61 -2.23 -31.86
C VAL A 103 1.50 -1.46 -33.19
N ALA A 104 2.34 -0.45 -33.42
CA ALA A 104 2.33 0.33 -34.66
C ALA A 104 2.65 -0.54 -35.88
N ALA A 105 3.66 -1.41 -35.77
CA ALA A 105 4.01 -2.37 -36.81
C ALA A 105 2.86 -3.35 -37.09
N ALA A 106 2.20 -3.88 -36.06
CA ALA A 106 1.11 -4.84 -36.24
C ALA A 106 -0.08 -4.20 -36.97
N VAL A 107 -0.45 -2.97 -36.61
CA VAL A 107 -1.50 -2.22 -37.30
C VAL A 107 -1.09 -1.92 -38.76
N ALA A 108 0.13 -1.47 -39.01
CA ALA A 108 0.61 -1.19 -40.38
C ALA A 108 0.70 -2.47 -41.24
N ALA A 109 1.21 -3.57 -40.68
CA ALA A 109 1.26 -4.88 -41.33
C ALA A 109 -0.15 -5.35 -41.70
N ARG A 110 -1.14 -5.17 -40.81
CA ARG A 110 -2.55 -5.50 -41.07
C ARG A 110 -3.09 -4.81 -42.33
N LEU A 111 -2.66 -3.58 -42.59
CA LEU A 111 -3.03 -2.80 -43.78
C LEU A 111 -2.33 -3.26 -45.06
N ARG A 112 -1.45 -4.27 -44.98
CA ARG A 112 -0.61 -4.79 -46.07
C ARG A 112 0.36 -3.75 -46.63
N GLU A 113 0.82 -2.84 -45.78
CA GLU A 113 1.89 -1.90 -46.12
C GLU A 113 3.22 -2.67 -46.38
N PRO A 114 4.10 -2.15 -47.25
CA PRO A 114 5.41 -2.76 -47.50
C PRO A 114 6.29 -2.67 -46.24
N LEU A 115 7.24 -3.62 -46.10
CA LEU A 115 8.13 -3.75 -44.93
C LEU A 115 8.79 -2.41 -44.50
N ALA A 116 9.19 -1.57 -45.45
CA ALA A 116 9.78 -0.27 -45.18
C ALA A 116 8.82 0.72 -44.48
N GLU A 117 7.54 0.74 -44.87
CA GLU A 117 6.54 1.60 -44.22
C GLU A 117 6.10 1.03 -42.87
N VAL A 118 6.00 -0.31 -42.74
CA VAL A 118 5.76 -0.96 -41.44
C VAL A 118 6.87 -0.61 -40.43
N ALA A 119 8.13 -0.65 -40.86
CA ALA A 119 9.28 -0.26 -40.02
C ALA A 119 9.28 1.22 -39.65
N LYS A 120 8.85 2.08 -40.57
CA LYS A 120 8.75 3.53 -40.33
C LYS A 120 7.66 3.85 -39.29
N GLU A 121 6.51 3.20 -39.37
CA GLU A 121 5.45 3.30 -38.35
C GLU A 121 5.94 2.77 -36.99
N ALA A 122 6.67 1.65 -36.98
CA ALA A 122 7.26 1.10 -35.76
C ALA A 122 8.20 2.10 -35.06
N ARG A 123 9.16 2.69 -35.80
CA ARG A 123 10.08 3.72 -35.27
C ARG A 123 9.35 4.95 -34.74
N GLY A 124 8.22 5.29 -35.36
CA GLY A 124 7.35 6.37 -34.93
C GLY A 124 6.57 6.07 -33.65
N GLY A 125 6.59 4.84 -33.13
CA GLY A 125 5.75 4.41 -31.99
C GLY A 125 5.85 5.29 -30.73
N LEU A 126 7.03 5.86 -30.44
CA LEU A 126 7.20 6.78 -29.30
C LEU A 126 6.63 8.18 -29.54
N GLN A 127 6.45 8.63 -30.79
CA GLN A 127 6.14 10.03 -31.09
C GLN A 127 4.81 10.48 -30.48
N GLY A 128 3.82 9.58 -30.37
CA GLY A 128 2.56 9.86 -29.66
C GLY A 128 2.80 10.14 -28.17
N LYS A 129 3.60 9.29 -27.50
CA LYS A 129 3.96 9.45 -26.09
C LYS A 129 4.80 10.70 -25.87
N THR A 130 5.81 10.95 -26.71
CA THR A 130 6.63 12.18 -26.75
C THR A 130 5.76 13.44 -26.91
N ALA A 131 4.82 13.45 -27.86
CA ALA A 131 3.95 14.60 -28.10
C ALA A 131 2.93 14.84 -26.97
N GLN A 132 2.54 13.80 -26.24
CA GLN A 132 1.63 13.87 -25.11
C GLN A 132 2.32 14.34 -23.83
N LEU A 133 3.54 13.87 -23.59
CA LEU A 133 4.36 14.23 -22.43
C LEU A 133 5.14 15.55 -22.64
N GLY A 134 5.19 16.06 -23.87
CA GLY A 134 5.96 17.27 -24.21
C GLY A 134 7.48 17.05 -24.19
N ALA A 135 7.94 15.81 -24.01
CA ALA A 135 9.34 15.43 -23.93
C ALA A 135 9.91 15.12 -25.31
N GLY A 136 10.49 16.12 -25.96
CA GLY A 136 11.30 15.97 -27.18
C GLY A 136 12.07 17.25 -27.46
N GLU A 137 13.27 17.15 -28.05
CA GLU A 137 13.90 18.32 -28.67
C GLU A 137 12.88 18.99 -29.61
N PRO A 138 12.82 20.34 -29.69
CA PRO A 138 12.06 20.98 -30.74
C PRO A 138 12.57 20.42 -32.05
N ALA A 139 11.75 19.59 -32.71
CA ALA A 139 12.11 19.01 -33.99
C ALA A 139 12.64 20.15 -34.85
N ALA A 140 13.89 20.01 -35.33
CA ALA A 140 14.38 20.85 -36.42
C ALA A 140 13.21 20.94 -37.41
N PRO A 141 12.75 22.16 -37.77
CA PRO A 141 11.49 22.34 -38.47
C PRO A 141 11.50 21.33 -39.60
N ALA A 142 10.57 20.38 -39.53
CA ALA A 142 10.51 19.29 -40.48
C ALA A 142 10.73 19.94 -41.84
N SER A 143 11.79 19.54 -42.55
CA SER A 143 11.96 19.98 -43.93
C SER A 143 10.58 19.83 -44.53
N ALA A 144 10.03 20.91 -45.09
CA ALA A 144 8.70 20.96 -45.66
C ALA A 144 8.58 19.87 -46.73
N GLY A 145 8.36 18.63 -46.27
CA GLY A 145 7.97 17.49 -47.05
C GLY A 145 6.51 17.72 -47.25
N THR A 146 6.22 18.58 -48.23
CA THR A 146 4.91 18.83 -48.82
C THR A 146 3.79 18.58 -47.82
N SER A 147 3.48 19.57 -46.99
CA SER A 147 2.10 19.70 -46.53
C SER A 147 1.27 19.82 -47.79
N THR A 148 0.77 18.69 -48.28
CA THR A 148 -0.32 18.71 -49.23
C THR A 148 -1.39 19.55 -48.52
N PRO A 149 -1.80 20.70 -49.07
CA PRO A 149 -2.96 21.41 -48.55
C PRO A 149 -4.08 20.38 -48.39
N LEU A 150 -4.95 20.54 -47.39
CA LEU A 150 -6.22 19.82 -47.38
C LEU A 150 -6.80 19.94 -48.80
N GLU A 151 -6.80 18.85 -49.56
CA GLU A 151 -7.31 18.88 -50.92
C GLU A 151 -8.79 19.27 -50.86
N GLU A 152 -9.37 19.84 -51.91
CA GLU A 152 -10.82 20.06 -51.93
C GLU A 152 -11.50 18.69 -52.04
N GLY A 153 -12.25 18.30 -51.01
CA GLY A 153 -12.95 17.02 -50.95
C GLY A 153 -14.01 17.00 -49.87
N LEU A 154 -14.62 15.84 -49.69
CA LEU A 154 -15.69 15.71 -48.71
C LEU A 154 -15.09 15.80 -47.31
N THR A 155 -15.75 16.55 -46.44
CA THR A 155 -15.31 16.76 -45.06
C THR A 155 -16.38 16.32 -44.07
N LEU A 156 -15.92 15.87 -42.91
CA LEU A 156 -16.74 15.42 -41.79
C LEU A 156 -16.16 16.02 -40.51
N ARG A 157 -17.02 16.66 -39.70
CA ARG A 157 -16.66 17.11 -38.36
C ARG A 157 -17.10 16.07 -37.34
N LEU A 158 -16.21 15.71 -36.41
CA LEU A 158 -16.47 14.76 -35.35
C LEU A 158 -16.10 15.36 -33.99
N ASP A 159 -17.05 15.28 -33.05
CA ASP A 159 -16.80 15.55 -31.64
C ASP A 159 -16.34 14.27 -30.95
N ILE A 160 -15.20 14.32 -30.26
CA ILE A 160 -14.63 13.15 -29.58
C ILE A 160 -15.18 13.05 -28.17
N ARG A 161 -15.97 11.99 -27.92
CA ARG A 161 -16.64 11.76 -26.63
C ARG A 161 -15.94 10.74 -25.74
N ASN A 162 -15.02 9.95 -26.31
CA ASN A 162 -14.24 8.95 -25.59
C ASN A 162 -13.46 9.58 -24.43
N PRO A 163 -13.53 9.03 -23.20
CA PRO A 163 -12.89 9.62 -22.01
C PRO A 163 -11.39 9.91 -22.18
N LEU A 164 -10.68 9.02 -22.85
CA LEU A 164 -9.24 9.14 -23.12
C LEU A 164 -8.93 9.72 -24.52
N GLY A 165 -9.94 10.19 -25.26
CA GLY A 165 -9.79 10.70 -26.62
C GLY A 165 -9.54 9.61 -27.67
N LEU A 166 -8.90 9.94 -28.79
CA LEU A 166 -8.48 8.96 -29.80
C LEU A 166 -7.10 8.38 -29.46
N HIS A 167 -7.03 7.65 -28.35
CA HIS A 167 -5.83 6.89 -27.94
C HIS A 167 -5.71 5.55 -28.71
N ALA A 168 -4.73 4.72 -28.36
CA ALA A 168 -4.30 3.54 -29.11
C ALA A 168 -5.44 2.67 -29.72
N ARG A 169 -6.47 2.32 -28.95
CA ARG A 169 -7.55 1.41 -29.41
C ARG A 169 -8.59 2.13 -30.31
N PRO A 170 -9.24 3.25 -29.92
CA PRO A 170 -10.08 4.04 -30.82
C PRO A 170 -9.35 4.53 -32.08
N ALA A 171 -8.08 4.92 -31.96
CA ALA A 171 -7.26 5.33 -33.10
C ALA A 171 -6.95 4.16 -34.05
N ALA A 172 -6.65 2.97 -33.54
CA ALA A 172 -6.49 1.78 -34.37
C ALA A 172 -7.78 1.44 -35.12
N ARG A 173 -8.95 1.54 -34.48
CA ARG A 173 -10.26 1.35 -35.13
C ARG A 173 -10.54 2.40 -36.19
N PHE A 174 -10.19 3.65 -35.93
CA PHE A 174 -10.27 4.75 -36.90
C PHE A 174 -9.41 4.41 -38.14
N VAL A 175 -8.14 4.07 -37.94
CA VAL A 175 -7.19 3.74 -39.00
C VAL A 175 -7.66 2.53 -39.82
N GLN A 176 -8.11 1.46 -39.15
CA GLN A 176 -8.66 0.26 -39.81
C GLN A 176 -9.88 0.60 -40.67
N THR A 177 -10.78 1.44 -40.16
CA THR A 177 -11.99 1.84 -40.87
C THR A 177 -11.65 2.73 -42.07
N ALA A 178 -10.76 3.71 -41.90
CA ALA A 178 -10.29 4.58 -42.98
C ALA A 178 -9.57 3.80 -44.08
N ALA A 179 -8.75 2.81 -43.72
CA ALA A 179 -7.97 2.02 -44.67
C ALA A 179 -8.80 1.00 -45.45
N GLY A 180 -10.01 0.66 -45.00
CA GLY A 180 -10.96 -0.23 -45.69
C GLY A 180 -11.56 0.35 -46.97
N PHE A 181 -11.25 1.61 -47.29
CA PHE A 181 -11.74 2.31 -48.47
C PHE A 181 -10.58 2.79 -49.35
N ASP A 182 -10.81 2.78 -50.66
CA ASP A 182 -9.95 3.44 -51.66
C ASP A 182 -10.19 4.97 -51.61
N ALA A 183 -9.70 5.56 -50.53
CA ALA A 183 -9.75 6.98 -50.25
C ALA A 183 -8.51 7.43 -49.45
N ASN A 184 -7.98 8.60 -49.80
CA ASN A 184 -6.99 9.32 -49.02
C ASN A 184 -7.70 10.09 -47.91
N VAL A 185 -7.44 9.75 -46.66
CA VAL A 185 -8.09 10.33 -45.48
C VAL A 185 -7.07 11.16 -44.69
N GLN A 186 -7.39 12.43 -44.44
CA GLN A 186 -6.59 13.35 -43.63
C GLN A 186 -7.41 13.83 -42.42
N VAL A 187 -6.73 14.04 -41.29
CA VAL A 187 -7.35 14.47 -40.03
C VAL A 187 -6.65 15.71 -39.50
N LEU A 188 -7.43 16.74 -39.20
CA LEU A 188 -7.01 17.97 -38.56
C LEU A 188 -7.73 18.11 -37.22
N ASN A 189 -7.00 18.37 -36.14
CA ASN A 189 -7.61 18.69 -34.84
C ASN A 189 -7.96 20.18 -34.82
N LEU A 190 -9.26 20.51 -34.89
CA LEU A 190 -9.74 21.89 -34.94
C LEU A 190 -9.56 22.61 -33.59
N THR A 191 -9.60 21.87 -32.48
CA THR A 191 -9.43 22.43 -31.14
C THR A 191 -7.98 22.80 -30.85
N SER A 192 -7.01 21.95 -31.20
CA SER A 192 -5.58 22.20 -30.95
C SER A 192 -4.84 22.85 -32.12
N GLY A 193 -5.45 22.90 -33.31
CA GLY A 193 -4.82 23.39 -34.54
C GLY A 193 -3.74 22.47 -35.12
N ARG A 194 -3.54 21.27 -34.57
CA ARG A 194 -2.53 20.30 -35.05
C ARG A 194 -3.05 19.51 -36.25
N GLY A 195 -2.18 19.28 -37.23
CA GLY A 195 -2.47 18.55 -38.47
C GLY A 195 -2.37 19.43 -39.73
N PRO A 196 -2.78 18.94 -40.92
CA PRO A 196 -3.40 17.63 -41.16
C PRO A 196 -2.40 16.47 -41.05
N ALA A 197 -2.84 15.34 -40.50
CA ALA A 197 -2.11 14.06 -40.50
C ALA A 197 -2.90 12.98 -41.23
N SER A 198 -2.23 11.92 -41.69
CA SER A 198 -2.88 10.81 -42.37
C SER A 198 -3.80 10.04 -41.42
N GLY A 199 -5.06 9.88 -41.78
CA GLY A 199 -6.04 9.04 -41.07
C GLY A 199 -5.80 7.54 -41.23
N ARG A 200 -4.78 7.15 -42.01
CA ARG A 200 -4.33 5.76 -42.18
C ARG A 200 -3.07 5.44 -41.35
N SER A 201 -2.52 6.42 -40.63
CA SER A 201 -1.33 6.27 -39.80
C SER A 201 -1.73 6.39 -38.33
N LEU A 202 -1.44 5.33 -37.55
CA LEU A 202 -1.70 5.33 -36.11
C LEU A 202 -0.85 6.41 -35.42
N ASN A 203 0.42 6.51 -35.81
CA ASN A 203 1.31 7.54 -35.32
C ASN A 203 0.85 8.94 -35.76
N GLY A 204 0.43 9.10 -37.02
CA GLY A 204 -0.15 10.33 -37.54
C GLY A 204 -1.30 10.84 -36.68
N LEU A 205 -2.24 9.98 -36.28
CA LEU A 205 -3.33 10.36 -35.37
C LEU A 205 -2.85 10.68 -33.96
N ALA A 206 -1.89 9.91 -33.43
CA ALA A 206 -1.35 10.12 -32.08
C ALA A 206 -0.69 11.52 -31.94
N THR A 207 0.03 11.98 -32.97
CA THR A 207 0.66 13.31 -32.97
C THR A 207 -0.34 14.48 -32.91
N LEU A 208 -1.61 14.26 -33.28
CA LEU A 208 -2.65 15.29 -33.24
C LEU A 208 -3.15 15.58 -31.81
N GLY A 209 -2.82 14.74 -30.83
CA GLY A 209 -3.19 14.92 -29.41
C GLY A 209 -4.69 15.09 -29.20
N ILE A 210 -5.50 14.22 -29.80
CA ILE A 210 -6.96 14.32 -29.81
C ILE A 210 -7.52 13.78 -28.48
N ARG A 211 -8.10 14.65 -27.65
CA ARG A 211 -8.63 14.36 -26.31
C ARG A 211 -10.17 14.44 -26.29
N GLN A 212 -10.78 14.01 -25.18
CA GLN A 212 -12.22 14.18 -24.96
C GLN A 212 -12.62 15.65 -25.08
N GLY A 213 -13.73 15.92 -25.78
CA GLY A 213 -14.23 17.26 -26.04
C GLY A 213 -13.51 18.01 -27.17
N HIS A 214 -12.50 17.41 -27.81
CA HIS A 214 -11.91 17.99 -29.03
C HIS A 214 -12.83 17.78 -30.24
N GLU A 215 -12.86 18.77 -31.12
CA GLU A 215 -13.47 18.70 -32.44
C GLU A 215 -12.38 18.40 -33.48
N ILE A 216 -12.61 17.41 -34.35
CA ILE A 216 -11.71 17.07 -35.45
C ILE A 216 -12.40 17.23 -36.80
N LEU A 217 -11.64 17.63 -37.81
CA LEU A 217 -12.05 17.68 -39.21
C LEU A 217 -11.37 16.53 -39.96
N VAL A 218 -12.18 15.61 -40.47
CA VAL A 218 -11.75 14.52 -41.33
C VAL A 218 -12.05 14.90 -42.78
N SER A 219 -11.04 14.91 -43.65
CA SER A 219 -11.18 15.11 -45.09
C SER A 219 -10.88 13.83 -45.83
N ALA A 220 -11.68 13.48 -46.84
CA ALA A 220 -11.47 12.30 -47.67
C ALA A 220 -11.49 12.65 -49.17
N HIS A 221 -10.55 12.08 -49.92
CA HIS A 221 -10.40 12.24 -51.37
C HIS A 221 -10.29 10.88 -52.06
N GLY A 222 -10.90 10.72 -53.23
CA GLY A 222 -10.83 9.50 -54.02
C GLY A 222 -12.20 8.83 -54.29
N PRO A 223 -12.21 7.70 -55.02
CA PRO A 223 -13.43 7.05 -55.51
C PRO A 223 -14.42 6.67 -54.41
N GLN A 224 -13.93 6.36 -53.20
CA GLN A 224 -14.74 5.93 -52.06
C GLN A 224 -14.80 6.96 -50.92
N ALA A 225 -14.47 8.23 -51.18
CA ALA A 225 -14.43 9.28 -50.15
C ALA A 225 -15.73 9.41 -49.34
N ALA A 226 -16.89 9.40 -49.99
CA ALA A 226 -18.19 9.48 -49.29
C ALA A 226 -18.42 8.27 -48.37
N ALA A 227 -18.14 7.06 -48.86
CA ALA A 227 -18.31 5.83 -48.10
C ALA A 227 -17.36 5.74 -46.89
N ALA A 228 -16.13 6.25 -47.05
CA ALA A 228 -15.15 6.33 -45.97
C ALA A 228 -15.61 7.27 -44.84
N LEU A 229 -16.14 8.45 -45.18
CA LEU A 229 -16.67 9.38 -44.19
C LEU A 229 -17.94 8.85 -43.51
N ASP A 230 -18.85 8.22 -44.25
CA ASP A 230 -20.05 7.60 -43.67
C ASP A 230 -19.68 6.49 -42.67
N ALA A 231 -18.67 5.67 -42.99
CA ALA A 231 -18.18 4.63 -42.10
C ALA A 231 -17.52 5.20 -40.84
N LEU A 232 -16.70 6.25 -40.97
CA LEU A 232 -16.08 6.94 -39.83
C LEU A 232 -17.12 7.66 -38.96
N ALA A 233 -18.16 8.25 -39.56
CA ALA A 233 -19.28 8.84 -38.83
C ALA A 233 -20.08 7.78 -38.06
N ALA A 234 -20.28 6.60 -38.65
CA ALA A 234 -20.94 5.47 -37.98
C ALA A 234 -20.10 4.93 -36.81
N LEU A 235 -18.78 4.83 -37.00
CA LEU A 235 -17.85 4.40 -35.96
C LEU A 235 -17.83 5.38 -34.77
N ALA A 236 -17.76 6.69 -35.05
CA ALA A 236 -17.81 7.73 -34.02
C ALA A 236 -19.12 7.72 -33.23
N LYS A 237 -20.26 7.40 -33.87
CA LYS A 237 -21.56 7.26 -33.17
C LYS A 237 -21.58 6.10 -32.17
N ARG A 238 -20.78 5.06 -32.40
CA ARG A 238 -20.61 3.92 -31.49
C ARG A 238 -19.44 4.11 -30.53
N ASP A 239 -18.95 5.35 -30.40
CA ASP A 239 -17.79 5.70 -29.58
C ASP A 239 -16.57 4.81 -29.88
N PHE A 240 -16.35 4.51 -31.17
CA PHE A 240 -15.27 3.67 -31.67
C PHE A 240 -15.28 2.23 -31.11
N ASP A 241 -16.47 1.75 -30.71
CA ASP A 241 -16.74 0.41 -30.17
C ASP A 241 -16.00 0.12 -28.85
N GLU A 242 -15.78 1.16 -28.04
CA GLU A 242 -15.17 1.08 -26.70
C GLU A 242 -16.20 0.59 -25.66
N GLN A 243 -15.89 -0.49 -24.92
CA GLN A 243 -16.72 -0.90 -23.77
C GLN A 243 -16.60 0.13 -22.66
N ALA A 244 -17.73 0.69 -22.23
CA ALA A 244 -17.77 1.66 -21.14
C ALA A 244 -17.23 1.03 -19.85
N ALA A 245 -16.01 1.39 -19.47
CA ALA A 245 -15.54 1.26 -18.10
C ALA A 245 -16.45 2.14 -17.22
N ALA A 246 -16.87 1.60 -16.07
CA ALA A 246 -17.66 2.35 -15.11
C ALA A 246 -16.86 3.59 -14.68
N ALA A 247 -17.35 4.76 -15.07
CA ALA A 247 -16.74 6.02 -14.67
C ALA A 247 -16.79 6.15 -13.15
N ALA A 248 -15.63 6.28 -12.52
CA ALA A 248 -15.55 6.93 -11.21
C ALA A 248 -16.16 8.34 -11.34
N PRO A 249 -16.95 8.81 -10.36
CA PRO A 249 -17.60 10.10 -10.48
C PRO A 249 -16.53 11.21 -10.56
N ALA A 250 -16.66 12.06 -11.58
CA ALA A 250 -15.89 13.29 -11.67
C ALA A 250 -16.13 14.14 -10.42
N ALA A 251 -15.04 14.60 -9.78
CA ALA A 251 -15.11 15.53 -8.67
C ALA A 251 -15.95 16.77 -9.08
N PRO A 252 -16.93 17.19 -8.26
CA PRO A 252 -17.73 18.36 -8.57
C PRO A 252 -16.85 19.61 -8.65
N PRO A 253 -17.24 20.62 -9.47
CA PRO A 253 -16.52 21.89 -9.53
C PRO A 253 -16.49 22.51 -8.13
N ALA A 254 -15.31 23.00 -7.73
CA ALA A 254 -15.09 23.59 -6.42
C ALA A 254 -16.19 24.62 -6.11
N PRO A 255 -16.92 24.47 -4.98
CA PRO A 255 -17.91 25.46 -4.58
C PRO A 255 -17.22 26.80 -4.32
N PRO A 256 -17.95 27.93 -4.41
CA PRO A 256 -17.39 29.25 -4.17
C PRO A 256 -16.69 29.32 -2.82
N VAL A 257 -15.61 30.09 -2.77
CA VAL A 257 -14.73 30.26 -1.60
C VAL A 257 -15.54 30.81 -0.42
N VAL A 258 -15.76 29.97 0.60
CA VAL A 258 -16.36 30.36 1.88
C VAL A 258 -15.31 30.12 2.97
N LEU A 259 -14.97 31.17 3.72
CA LEU A 259 -14.14 31.04 4.92
C LEU A 259 -14.94 30.27 5.98
N PRO A 260 -14.28 29.43 6.81
CA PRO A 260 -14.97 28.79 7.92
C PRO A 260 -15.57 29.83 8.87
N ASP A 261 -16.82 29.64 9.27
CA ASP A 261 -17.50 30.53 10.22
C ASP A 261 -17.10 30.19 11.67
N ALA A 262 -17.09 31.18 12.55
CA ALA A 262 -16.92 30.96 13.99
C ALA A 262 -18.03 30.05 14.53
N GLY A 263 -17.66 29.05 15.33
CA GLY A 263 -18.56 28.00 15.83
C GLY A 263 -18.81 26.85 14.85
N GLN A 264 -18.16 26.83 13.67
CA GLN A 264 -18.25 25.70 12.75
C GLN A 264 -17.48 24.48 13.27
N THR A 265 -18.07 23.30 13.11
CA THR A 265 -17.40 22.01 13.29
C THR A 265 -16.99 21.43 11.95
N LEU A 266 -15.72 21.07 11.80
CA LEU A 266 -15.22 20.22 10.73
C LEU A 266 -15.23 18.76 11.21
N THR A 267 -15.67 17.86 10.34
CA THR A 267 -15.76 16.42 10.64
C THR A 267 -14.93 15.65 9.64
N GLY A 268 -14.04 14.81 10.16
CA GLY A 268 -13.18 13.92 9.39
C GLY A 268 -13.17 12.54 10.05
N LEU A 269 -11.99 11.92 10.08
CA LEU A 269 -11.76 10.61 10.66
C LEU A 269 -10.85 10.73 11.89
N ALA A 270 -11.07 9.86 12.87
CA ALA A 270 -10.21 9.75 14.04
C ALA A 270 -8.82 9.26 13.63
N GLY A 271 -7.78 10.06 13.88
CA GLY A 271 -6.38 9.68 13.63
C GLY A 271 -5.73 9.10 14.88
N ALA A 272 -5.67 9.93 15.93
CA ALA A 272 -5.11 9.57 17.22
C ALA A 272 -5.99 10.11 18.36
N PRO A 273 -6.26 9.30 19.40
CA PRO A 273 -7.23 9.65 20.43
C PRO A 273 -6.75 10.78 21.34
N GLY A 274 -7.69 11.51 21.94
CA GLY A 274 -7.42 12.59 22.90
C GLY A 274 -8.10 13.90 22.53
N ILE A 275 -8.04 14.86 23.45
CA ILE A 275 -8.66 16.17 23.30
C ILE A 275 -7.57 17.23 23.44
N ALA A 276 -7.49 18.14 22.47
CA ALA A 276 -6.57 19.27 22.49
C ALA A 276 -7.32 20.58 22.23
N SER A 277 -6.84 21.67 22.84
CA SER A 277 -7.34 23.02 22.59
C SER A 277 -6.15 23.95 22.45
N GLY A 278 -6.21 24.85 21.47
CA GLY A 278 -5.21 25.88 21.30
C GLY A 278 -5.30 26.56 19.95
N PRO A 279 -4.45 27.57 19.73
CA PRO A 279 -4.46 28.35 18.49
C PRO A 279 -4.04 27.48 17.30
N ALA A 280 -4.64 27.73 16.14
CA ALA A 280 -4.23 27.16 14.86
C ALA A 280 -2.79 27.58 14.54
N ARG A 281 -1.97 26.59 14.19
CA ARG A 281 -0.58 26.76 13.73
C ARG A 281 -0.47 26.12 12.36
N HIS A 282 -0.45 26.93 11.31
CA HIS A 282 -0.24 26.44 9.96
C HIS A 282 1.16 25.85 9.85
N PHE A 283 1.20 24.55 9.61
CA PHE A 283 2.42 23.85 9.29
C PHE A 283 2.41 23.64 7.78
N ARG A 284 3.04 24.59 7.10
CA ARG A 284 3.28 24.54 5.67
C ARG A 284 4.75 24.21 5.48
N PRO A 285 5.10 23.13 4.78
CA PRO A 285 6.45 22.96 4.29
C PRO A 285 6.86 24.26 3.59
N LEU A 286 7.99 24.85 3.99
CA LEU A 286 8.52 26.00 3.28
C LEU A 286 9.07 25.44 1.97
N ASP A 287 8.47 25.82 0.84
CA ASP A 287 9.09 25.57 -0.45
C ASP A 287 10.38 26.41 -0.50
N PRO A 288 11.57 25.79 -0.50
CA PRO A 288 12.80 26.54 -0.59
C PRO A 288 12.81 27.31 -1.91
N GLU A 289 13.22 28.58 -1.89
CA GLU A 289 13.44 29.31 -3.13
C GLU A 289 14.52 28.58 -3.93
N ILE A 290 14.17 28.12 -5.14
CA ILE A 290 15.11 27.46 -6.04
C ILE A 290 15.83 28.58 -6.81
N PRO A 291 17.12 28.85 -6.54
CA PRO A 291 17.86 29.81 -7.33
C PRO A 291 17.94 29.33 -8.77
N THR A 292 17.56 30.17 -9.73
CA THR A 292 17.66 29.90 -11.17
C THR A 292 18.82 30.71 -11.76
N GLY A 293 19.71 30.08 -12.54
CA GLY A 293 20.78 30.80 -13.24
C GLY A 293 22.09 30.03 -13.41
N SER A 294 23.03 30.66 -14.13
CA SER A 294 24.34 30.09 -14.47
C SER A 294 25.09 29.60 -13.23
N ALA A 295 25.46 28.33 -13.25
CA ALA A 295 26.40 27.72 -12.33
C ALA A 295 27.70 28.52 -12.24
N GLY A 296 28.33 28.47 -11.06
CA GLY A 296 29.75 28.79 -10.93
C GLY A 296 30.61 27.71 -11.60
N ASP A 297 31.58 27.16 -10.88
CA ASP A 297 32.36 26.01 -11.34
C ASP A 297 31.50 24.72 -11.24
N PRO A 298 31.25 23.97 -12.33
CA PRO A 298 30.43 22.75 -12.32
C PRO A 298 30.91 21.70 -11.31
N GLU A 299 32.23 21.59 -11.11
CA GLU A 299 32.80 20.68 -10.12
C GLU A 299 32.42 21.10 -8.69
N ALA A 300 32.38 22.41 -8.42
CA ALA A 300 32.00 22.94 -7.11
C ALA A 300 30.50 22.79 -6.84
N GLU A 301 29.64 22.95 -7.86
CA GLU A 301 28.21 22.68 -7.76
C GLU A 301 27.93 21.18 -7.51
N TRP A 302 28.65 20.30 -8.21
CA TRP A 302 28.54 18.85 -7.98
C TRP A 302 29.00 18.43 -6.57
N GLU A 303 30.10 19.00 -6.07
CA GLU A 303 30.51 18.79 -4.69
C GLU A 303 29.50 19.34 -3.67
N ALA A 304 28.86 20.48 -3.96
CA ALA A 304 27.82 21.05 -3.12
C ALA A 304 26.60 20.11 -3.04
N LEU A 305 26.14 19.58 -4.18
CA LEU A 305 25.07 18.58 -4.23
C LEU A 305 25.44 17.32 -3.44
N ARG A 306 26.65 16.77 -3.62
CA ARG A 306 27.11 15.61 -2.85
C ARG A 306 27.11 15.85 -1.34
N ARG A 307 27.53 17.04 -0.88
CA ARG A 307 27.51 17.38 0.54
C ARG A 307 26.07 17.49 1.07
N ALA A 308 25.17 18.13 0.33
CA ALA A 308 23.76 18.24 0.70
C ALA A 308 23.09 16.86 0.77
N LEU A 309 23.33 15.99 -0.20
CA LEU A 309 22.82 14.61 -0.20
C LEU A 309 23.30 13.82 1.02
N GLU A 310 24.58 13.95 1.40
CA GLU A 310 25.11 13.24 2.57
C GLU A 310 24.59 13.81 3.90
N GLN A 311 24.38 15.13 3.97
CA GLN A 311 23.74 15.77 5.11
C GLN A 311 22.31 15.24 5.29
N VAL A 312 21.48 15.30 4.24
CA VAL A 312 20.09 14.81 4.28
C VAL A 312 20.06 13.30 4.57
N ARG A 313 20.98 12.51 4.01
CA ARG A 313 21.12 11.08 4.31
C ARG A 313 21.35 10.84 5.81
N THR A 314 22.18 11.66 6.44
CA THR A 314 22.46 11.58 7.88
C THR A 314 21.23 11.95 8.72
N GLU A 315 20.51 13.01 8.34
CA GLU A 315 19.30 13.46 9.02
C GLU A 315 18.16 12.44 8.92
N ILE A 316 17.96 11.84 7.74
CA ILE A 316 16.96 10.78 7.52
C ILE A 316 17.30 9.53 8.34
N ARG A 317 18.58 9.12 8.41
CA ARG A 317 19.00 8.00 9.27
C ARG A 317 18.75 8.27 10.75
N ALA A 318 19.10 9.47 11.23
CA ALA A 318 18.84 9.84 12.62
C ALA A 318 17.34 9.81 12.95
N THR A 319 16.50 10.26 12.02
CA THR A 319 15.04 10.22 12.16
C THR A 319 14.52 8.79 12.16
N ARG A 320 14.98 7.95 11.21
CA ARG A 320 14.69 6.51 11.15
C ARG A 320 15.00 5.82 12.47
N ASP A 321 16.22 5.98 12.99
CA ASP A 321 16.67 5.30 14.21
C ASP A 321 15.87 5.76 15.44
N SER A 322 15.53 7.05 15.51
CA SER A 322 14.65 7.59 16.56
C SER A 322 13.23 7.02 16.50
N VAL A 323 12.69 6.83 15.29
CA VAL A 323 11.36 6.22 15.08
C VAL A 323 11.39 4.73 15.38
N ALA A 324 12.40 4.00 14.90
CA ALA A 324 12.59 2.58 15.16
C ALA A 324 12.63 2.28 16.67
N ALA A 325 13.42 3.06 17.42
CA ALA A 325 13.53 2.92 18.86
C ALA A 325 12.22 3.19 19.64
N ARG A 326 11.26 3.88 19.05
CA ARG A 326 10.02 4.34 19.73
C ARG A 326 8.75 3.66 19.24
N ALA A 327 8.72 3.27 17.96
CA ALA A 327 7.54 2.79 17.25
C ALA A 327 7.80 1.50 16.45
N GLY A 328 8.98 0.89 16.62
CA GLY A 328 9.38 -0.35 15.97
C GLY A 328 9.90 -0.16 14.54
N ASP A 329 10.68 -1.14 14.06
CA ASP A 329 11.35 -1.10 12.75
C ASP A 329 10.37 -1.00 11.58
N TYR A 330 9.19 -1.63 11.70
CA TYR A 330 8.13 -1.55 10.69
C TYR A 330 7.67 -0.10 10.43
N SER A 331 7.57 0.71 11.48
CA SER A 331 7.22 2.14 11.36
C SER A 331 8.37 2.97 10.78
N ALA A 332 9.60 2.47 10.86
CA ALA A 332 10.81 3.15 10.37
C ALA A 332 11.18 2.76 8.92
N ALA A 333 10.66 1.65 8.39
CA ALA A 333 10.96 1.14 7.06
C ALA A 333 10.68 2.13 5.91
N ILE A 334 9.79 3.10 6.12
CA ILE A 334 9.52 4.16 5.13
C ILE A 334 10.75 5.03 4.85
N PHE A 335 11.58 5.28 5.86
CA PHE A 335 12.79 6.07 5.72
C PHE A 335 13.85 5.34 4.90
N ASP A 336 13.81 3.99 4.83
CA ASP A 336 14.71 3.22 3.99
C ASP A 336 14.45 3.49 2.50
N ALA A 337 13.18 3.65 2.10
CA ALA A 337 12.83 4.08 0.75
C ALA A 337 13.31 5.52 0.46
N HIS A 338 13.20 6.43 1.42
CA HIS A 338 13.72 7.79 1.27
C HIS A 338 15.25 7.81 1.06
N LEU A 339 15.98 6.92 1.76
CA LEU A 339 17.43 6.78 1.62
C LEU A 339 17.85 6.22 0.27
N LEU A 340 16.99 5.42 -0.38
CA LEU A 340 17.22 4.90 -1.73
C LEU A 340 17.14 6.01 -2.78
N PHE A 341 16.17 6.94 -2.67
CA PHE A 341 16.08 8.09 -3.60
C PHE A 341 17.36 8.92 -3.64
N LEU A 342 17.99 9.16 -2.47
CA LEU A 342 19.23 9.96 -2.40
C LEU A 342 20.44 9.34 -3.12
N GLY A 343 20.35 8.07 -3.52
CA GLY A 343 21.41 7.35 -4.24
C GLY A 343 21.01 6.87 -5.62
N ASP A 344 19.83 7.25 -6.12
CA ASP A 344 19.31 6.74 -7.39
C ASP A 344 19.99 7.42 -8.58
N GLU A 345 20.56 6.62 -9.48
CA GLU A 345 21.20 7.09 -10.72
C GLU A 345 20.18 7.75 -11.68
N ALA A 346 18.89 7.41 -11.57
CA ALA A 346 17.83 8.09 -12.30
C ALA A 346 17.66 9.57 -11.90
N LEU A 347 18.11 9.95 -10.69
CA LEU A 347 18.13 11.34 -10.22
C LEU A 347 19.53 11.95 -10.37
N LEU A 348 20.57 11.22 -10.00
CA LEU A 348 21.96 11.69 -10.03
C LEU A 348 22.48 11.92 -11.45
N GLY A 349 22.11 11.05 -12.40
CA GLY A 349 22.52 11.17 -13.80
C GLY A 349 22.02 12.45 -14.46
N PRO A 350 20.70 12.71 -14.48
CA PRO A 350 20.13 13.95 -15.02
C PRO A 350 20.61 15.19 -14.28
N ALA A 351 20.70 15.18 -12.94
CA ALA A 351 21.23 16.31 -12.18
C ALA A 351 22.69 16.62 -12.55
N ARG A 352 23.51 15.58 -12.75
CA ARG A 352 24.90 15.74 -13.22
C ARG A 352 24.96 16.29 -14.63
N HIS A 353 24.13 15.80 -15.55
CA HIS A 353 24.07 16.33 -16.92
C HIS A 353 23.69 17.83 -16.92
N ALA A 354 22.67 18.20 -16.17
CA ALA A 354 22.23 19.59 -16.02
C ALA A 354 23.33 20.52 -15.46
N ILE A 355 24.14 20.05 -14.52
CA ILE A 355 25.25 20.84 -13.95
C ILE A 355 26.40 20.99 -14.95
N PHE A 356 26.84 19.89 -15.56
CA PHE A 356 28.07 19.87 -16.37
C PHE A 356 27.87 20.33 -17.82
N GLU A 357 26.74 19.98 -18.43
CA GLU A 357 26.49 20.22 -19.86
C GLU A 357 25.55 21.41 -20.08
N GLU A 358 24.57 21.63 -19.20
CA GLU A 358 23.60 22.74 -19.31
C GLU A 358 23.98 23.97 -18.46
N GLY A 359 24.96 23.83 -17.56
CA GLY A 359 25.46 24.92 -16.72
C GLY A 359 24.46 25.39 -15.66
N LYS A 360 23.56 24.53 -15.20
CA LYS A 360 22.61 24.81 -14.10
C LYS A 360 23.28 24.66 -12.74
N ASN A 361 22.83 25.44 -11.77
CA ASN A 361 23.30 25.27 -10.39
C ASN A 361 22.74 23.99 -9.75
N ALA A 362 23.34 23.54 -8.65
CA ALA A 362 23.00 22.28 -8.00
C ALA A 362 21.53 22.17 -7.54
N ALA A 363 20.94 23.27 -7.07
CA ALA A 363 19.56 23.28 -6.54
C ALA A 363 18.53 23.14 -7.67
N GLU A 364 18.73 23.89 -8.76
CA GLU A 364 17.90 23.83 -9.97
C GLU A 364 18.00 22.45 -10.63
N ALA A 365 19.22 21.93 -10.81
CA ALA A 365 19.47 20.63 -11.44
C ALA A 365 18.86 19.46 -10.66
N TRP A 366 18.99 19.46 -9.34
CA TRP A 366 18.41 18.41 -8.49
C TRP A 366 16.88 18.49 -8.45
N HIS A 367 16.32 19.71 -8.34
CA HIS A 367 14.87 19.90 -8.31
C HIS A 367 14.20 19.41 -9.60
N GLU A 368 14.73 19.80 -10.77
CA GLU A 368 14.19 19.37 -12.05
C GLU A 368 14.29 17.85 -12.24
N ALA A 369 15.41 17.23 -11.85
CA ALA A 369 15.59 15.78 -11.93
C ALA A 369 14.55 15.07 -11.05
N ALA A 370 14.33 15.55 -9.83
CA ALA A 370 13.34 14.98 -8.93
C ALA A 370 11.89 15.22 -9.40
N GLU A 371 11.56 16.39 -9.91
CA GLU A 371 10.22 16.69 -10.45
C GLU A 371 9.90 15.86 -11.69
N ALA A 372 10.88 15.59 -12.56
CA ALA A 372 10.69 14.71 -13.71
C ALA A 372 10.29 13.30 -13.26
N VAL A 373 11.03 12.72 -12.31
CA VAL A 373 10.72 11.38 -11.77
C VAL A 373 9.42 11.38 -10.95
N ALA A 374 9.14 12.43 -10.19
CA ALA A 374 7.88 12.56 -9.45
C ALA A 374 6.67 12.71 -10.39
N ALA A 375 6.83 13.41 -11.51
CA ALA A 375 5.78 13.52 -12.54
C ALA A 375 5.51 12.17 -13.21
N ASP A 376 6.54 11.34 -13.43
CA ASP A 376 6.38 9.97 -13.92
C ASP A 376 5.57 9.13 -12.93
N TYR A 377 5.87 9.20 -11.63
CA TYR A 377 5.10 8.51 -10.59
C TYR A 377 3.64 8.99 -10.51
N ARG A 378 3.39 10.31 -10.59
CA ARG A 378 2.02 10.88 -10.63
C ARG A 378 1.23 10.46 -11.86
N GLY A 379 1.91 10.12 -12.96
CA GLY A 379 1.29 9.67 -14.21
C GLY A 379 0.83 8.22 -14.22
N LEU A 380 1.13 7.44 -13.16
CA LEU A 380 0.71 6.05 -13.03
C LEU A 380 -0.69 5.95 -12.40
N ASP A 381 -1.48 4.95 -12.80
CA ASP A 381 -2.86 4.71 -12.31
C ASP A 381 -2.91 4.03 -10.92
N ASP A 382 -1.76 3.85 -10.26
CA ASP A 382 -1.61 3.16 -8.99
C ASP A 382 -1.45 4.17 -7.84
N GLU A 383 -2.39 4.20 -6.90
CA GLU A 383 -2.40 5.11 -5.75
C GLU A 383 -1.14 4.98 -4.86
N TYR A 384 -0.56 3.77 -4.75
CA TYR A 384 0.68 3.54 -4.00
C TYR A 384 1.87 4.17 -4.73
N MET A 385 1.93 4.07 -6.06
CA MET A 385 2.97 4.73 -6.85
C MET A 385 2.81 6.24 -6.88
N GLN A 386 1.58 6.76 -6.90
CA GLN A 386 1.32 8.19 -6.76
C GLN A 386 1.77 8.71 -5.38
N ALA A 387 1.57 7.94 -4.31
CA ALA A 387 2.10 8.27 -2.99
C ALA A 387 3.65 8.35 -2.96
N ARG A 388 4.36 7.54 -3.77
CA ARG A 388 5.82 7.64 -3.93
C ARG A 388 6.28 8.95 -4.56
N ALA A 389 5.45 9.59 -5.38
CA ALA A 389 5.78 10.90 -5.95
C ALA A 389 5.87 11.98 -4.85
N GLU A 390 4.95 11.94 -3.89
CA GLU A 390 4.95 12.86 -2.74
C GLU A 390 6.16 12.61 -1.83
N ASP A 391 6.50 11.33 -1.57
CA ASP A 391 7.71 10.96 -0.83
C ASP A 391 8.98 11.52 -1.49
N LEU A 392 9.11 11.32 -2.81
CA LEU A 392 10.25 11.81 -3.59
C LEU A 392 10.32 13.35 -3.57
N THR A 393 9.19 14.02 -3.77
CA THR A 393 9.10 15.49 -3.73
C THR A 393 9.53 16.01 -2.35
N GLY A 394 9.11 15.36 -1.28
CA GLY A 394 9.51 15.67 0.10
C GLY A 394 11.01 15.52 0.34
N VAL A 395 11.61 14.42 -0.12
CA VAL A 395 13.06 14.18 -0.03
C VAL A 395 13.83 15.20 -0.89
N ALA A 396 13.34 15.52 -2.08
CA ALA A 396 13.99 16.47 -2.97
C ALA A 396 14.03 17.88 -2.38
N ARG A 397 12.94 18.33 -1.75
CA ARG A 397 12.89 19.59 -1.01
C ARG A 397 13.94 19.64 0.10
N GLN A 398 14.19 18.53 0.79
CA GLN A 398 15.21 18.48 1.84
C GLN A 398 16.62 18.77 1.31
N VAL A 399 16.95 18.20 0.16
CA VAL A 399 18.24 18.43 -0.50
C VAL A 399 18.37 19.86 -1.03
N VAL A 400 17.32 20.42 -1.62
CA VAL A 400 17.31 21.82 -2.10
C VAL A 400 17.49 22.80 -0.95
N ALA A 401 16.86 22.57 0.20
CA ALA A 401 17.03 23.42 1.36
C ALA A 401 18.45 23.31 1.96
N ALA A 402 19.03 22.11 2.02
CA ALA A 402 20.43 21.92 2.43
C ALA A 402 21.41 22.64 1.49
N LEU A 403 21.10 22.74 0.20
CA LEU A 403 21.88 23.50 -0.79
C LEU A 403 21.75 25.01 -0.62
N THR A 404 20.56 25.51 -0.31
CA THR A 404 20.26 26.95 -0.22
C THR A 404 20.48 27.52 1.18
N GLY A 405 20.73 26.67 2.18
CA GLY A 405 20.76 27.06 3.60
C GLY A 405 19.38 27.44 4.14
N GLY A 406 18.31 27.05 3.45
CA GLY A 406 16.93 27.23 3.86
C GLY A 406 16.50 26.19 4.90
N ALA A 407 15.46 26.50 5.69
CA ALA A 407 14.81 25.51 6.52
C ALA A 407 13.84 24.67 5.67
N THR A 408 13.90 23.35 5.80
CA THR A 408 13.04 22.37 5.09
C THR A 408 11.63 22.29 5.64
N SER A 409 11.48 22.62 6.91
CA SER A 409 10.25 22.42 7.66
C SER A 409 9.96 23.66 8.50
N ALA A 410 8.69 24.06 8.55
CA ALA A 410 8.27 25.14 9.41
C ALA A 410 8.42 24.70 10.86
N THR A 411 9.30 25.31 11.63
CA THR A 411 9.36 25.06 13.07
C THR A 411 8.18 25.73 13.74
N LEU A 412 7.51 25.01 14.63
CA LEU A 412 6.49 25.60 15.50
C LEU A 412 7.18 26.64 16.39
N SER A 413 6.76 27.89 16.30
CA SER A 413 7.31 28.97 17.13
C SER A 413 6.60 29.11 18.49
N ALA A 414 5.43 28.50 18.64
CA ALA A 414 4.60 28.54 19.84
C ALA A 414 3.65 27.35 19.89
N PRO A 415 3.15 26.96 21.08
CA PRO A 415 2.18 25.88 21.20
C PRO A 415 0.88 26.13 20.42
N GLY A 416 0.29 25.07 19.86
CA GLY A 416 -1.00 25.13 19.17
C GLY A 416 -1.39 23.83 18.45
N ILE A 417 -2.55 23.84 17.80
CA ILE A 417 -3.02 22.74 16.95
C ILE A 417 -2.41 22.92 15.56
N VAL A 418 -1.66 21.92 15.14
CA VAL A 418 -0.99 21.88 13.84
C VAL A 418 -2.02 21.68 12.74
N VAL A 419 -2.09 22.61 11.81
CA VAL A 419 -2.98 22.59 10.65
C VAL A 419 -2.13 22.40 9.40
N ALA A 420 -2.35 21.30 8.69
CA ALA A 420 -1.62 20.98 7.46
C ALA A 420 -2.54 20.36 6.40
N SER A 421 -2.07 20.29 5.16
CA SER A 421 -2.80 19.55 4.10
C SER A 421 -2.64 18.06 4.37
N ASP A 422 -1.38 17.65 4.42
CA ASP A 422 -0.90 16.37 4.89
C ASP A 422 0.42 16.60 5.64
N LEU A 423 0.90 15.59 6.36
CA LEU A 423 2.21 15.59 7.02
C LEU A 423 2.99 14.36 6.60
N THR A 424 4.22 14.56 6.15
CA THR A 424 5.12 13.44 5.89
C THR A 424 5.55 12.76 7.20
N PRO A 425 6.07 11.52 7.15
CA PRO A 425 6.65 10.88 8.33
C PRO A 425 7.76 11.71 8.98
N ALA A 426 8.59 12.37 8.16
CA ALA A 426 9.67 13.23 8.64
C ALA A 426 9.13 14.47 9.36
N ASP A 427 8.12 15.14 8.79
CA ASP A 427 7.48 16.29 9.41
C ASP A 427 6.90 15.92 10.76
N THR A 428 6.10 14.84 10.81
CA THR A 428 5.43 14.39 12.03
C THR A 428 6.44 14.00 13.12
N ALA A 429 7.55 13.35 12.75
CA ALA A 429 8.62 12.98 13.69
C ALA A 429 9.42 14.19 14.19
N SER A 430 9.53 15.25 13.39
CA SER A 430 10.25 16.49 13.75
C SER A 430 9.44 17.44 14.64
N LEU A 431 8.13 17.21 14.79
CA LEU A 431 7.27 18.06 15.63
C LEU A 431 7.71 18.03 17.09
N ASP A 432 7.93 19.22 17.66
CA ASP A 432 8.18 19.36 19.09
C ASP A 432 6.89 19.06 19.88
N ARG A 433 6.93 18.00 20.69
CA ARG A 433 5.81 17.55 21.53
C ARG A 433 5.34 18.60 22.54
N GLY A 434 6.22 19.52 22.93
CA GLY A 434 5.86 20.64 23.81
C GLY A 434 5.07 21.74 23.11
N LEU A 435 5.10 21.79 21.77
CA LEU A 435 4.47 22.82 20.96
C LEU A 435 3.30 22.29 20.13
N ALA A 436 3.37 21.07 19.60
CA ALA A 436 2.29 20.43 18.87
C ALA A 436 1.25 19.85 19.86
N LEU A 437 0.21 20.63 20.17
CA LEU A 437 -0.85 20.22 21.09
C LEU A 437 -1.83 19.21 20.45
N GLY A 438 -1.95 19.23 19.13
CA GLY A 438 -2.80 18.35 18.35
C GLY A 438 -2.52 18.48 16.85
N LEU A 439 -2.99 17.52 16.05
CA LEU A 439 -2.78 17.43 14.61
C LEU A 439 -4.12 17.42 13.86
N ALA A 440 -4.26 18.31 12.88
CA ALA A 440 -5.42 18.40 12.01
C ALA A 440 -4.93 18.43 10.56
N THR A 441 -5.34 17.45 9.74
CA THR A 441 -4.99 17.38 8.31
C THR A 441 -6.23 17.44 7.41
N SER A 442 -6.11 18.10 6.26
CA SER A 442 -7.23 18.23 5.31
C SER A 442 -7.49 16.91 4.59
N VAL A 443 -6.44 16.16 4.28
CA VAL A 443 -6.46 14.81 3.71
C VAL A 443 -5.87 13.80 4.70
N GLY A 444 -5.95 12.51 4.35
CA GLY A 444 -5.38 11.43 5.14
C GLY A 444 -6.42 10.45 5.71
N SER A 445 -5.96 9.24 6.00
CA SER A 445 -6.76 8.15 6.59
C SER A 445 -6.26 7.82 8.01
N PRO A 446 -7.06 7.11 8.84
CA PRO A 446 -6.60 6.62 10.15
C PRO A 446 -5.36 5.72 10.09
N THR A 447 -5.06 5.16 8.90
CA THR A 447 -3.90 4.33 8.62
C THR A 447 -2.74 5.09 7.98
N SER A 448 -2.90 6.40 7.75
CA SER A 448 -1.82 7.24 7.22
C SER A 448 -0.66 7.31 8.20
N HIS A 449 0.54 7.50 7.67
CA HIS A 449 1.76 7.55 8.47
C HIS A 449 1.72 8.66 9.52
N SER A 450 1.11 9.80 9.21
CA SER A 450 0.89 10.91 10.16
C SER A 450 -0.04 10.50 11.31
N ALA A 451 -1.12 9.77 11.04
CA ALA A 451 -2.04 9.25 12.08
C ALA A 451 -1.38 8.18 12.97
N ILE A 452 -0.59 7.27 12.37
CA ILE A 452 0.15 6.23 13.11
C ILE A 452 1.20 6.87 14.02
N LEU A 453 1.99 7.83 13.50
CA LEU A 453 2.99 8.53 14.28
C LEU A 453 2.35 9.41 15.36
N ALA A 454 1.28 10.14 15.07
CA ALA A 454 0.55 10.91 16.08
C ALA A 454 0.14 10.04 17.28
N ARG A 455 -0.35 8.82 17.01
CA ARG A 455 -0.73 7.85 18.03
C ARG A 455 0.45 7.37 18.87
N SER A 456 1.59 7.07 18.25
CA SER A 456 2.80 6.65 18.98
C SER A 456 3.41 7.80 19.79
N LEU A 457 3.27 9.04 19.32
CA LEU A 457 3.71 10.25 20.02
C LEU A 457 2.72 10.71 21.10
N GLY A 458 1.50 10.16 21.14
CA GLY A 458 0.44 10.55 22.07
C GLY A 458 -0.16 11.93 21.78
N ILE A 459 -0.07 12.40 20.53
CA ILE A 459 -0.61 13.68 20.08
C ILE A 459 -2.01 13.42 19.51
N PRO A 460 -3.08 14.05 20.03
CA PRO A 460 -4.42 13.91 19.47
C PRO A 460 -4.47 14.33 18.00
N ALA A 461 -5.15 13.55 17.15
CA ALA A 461 -5.18 13.82 15.72
C ALA A 461 -6.54 13.53 15.08
N ALA A 462 -6.97 14.41 14.18
CA ALA A 462 -8.08 14.18 13.25
C ALA A 462 -7.59 14.43 11.82
N VAL A 463 -7.94 13.50 10.92
CA VAL A 463 -7.47 13.50 9.53
C VAL A 463 -8.65 13.54 8.56
N GLY A 464 -8.43 14.00 7.33
CA GLY A 464 -9.52 14.08 6.34
C GLY A 464 -10.59 15.11 6.69
N LEU A 465 -10.22 16.23 7.34
CA LEU A 465 -11.15 17.31 7.73
C LEU A 465 -11.57 18.21 6.55
N GLY A 466 -11.00 17.98 5.36
CA GLY A 466 -11.30 18.67 4.11
C GLY A 466 -10.62 20.04 3.96
N GLU A 467 -10.68 20.58 2.74
CA GLU A 467 -10.05 21.84 2.32
C GLU A 467 -10.47 23.08 3.12
N ALA A 468 -11.60 23.03 3.84
CA ALA A 468 -12.02 24.13 4.72
C ALA A 468 -11.00 24.37 5.85
N LEU A 469 -10.33 23.31 6.31
CA LEU A 469 -9.31 23.37 7.35
C LEU A 469 -8.16 24.33 6.99
N LEU A 470 -7.66 24.24 5.75
CA LEU A 470 -6.50 25.03 5.28
C LEU A 470 -6.78 26.53 5.20
N ARG A 471 -8.05 26.92 5.32
CA ARG A 471 -8.51 28.32 5.29
C ARG A 471 -8.72 28.93 6.67
N VAL A 472 -8.59 28.15 7.75
CA VAL A 472 -8.63 28.66 9.12
C VAL A 472 -7.47 29.67 9.32
N PRO A 473 -7.71 30.89 9.80
CA PRO A 473 -6.62 31.85 10.03
C PRO A 473 -5.59 31.37 11.07
N GLU A 474 -4.33 31.76 10.90
CA GLU A 474 -3.27 31.54 11.89
C GLU A 474 -3.66 32.15 13.25
N GLY A 475 -3.51 31.39 14.32
CA GLY A 475 -3.84 31.85 15.67
C GLY A 475 -5.30 31.71 16.08
N THR A 476 -6.20 31.28 15.19
CA THR A 476 -7.61 31.03 15.53
C THR A 476 -7.73 29.93 16.59
N GLU A 477 -8.57 30.14 17.61
CA GLU A 477 -8.73 29.13 18.67
C GLU A 477 -9.43 27.89 18.11
N LEU A 478 -8.80 26.73 18.28
CA LEU A 478 -9.30 25.45 17.81
C LEU A 478 -9.49 24.49 18.97
N LEU A 479 -10.47 23.60 18.82
CA LEU A 479 -10.68 22.49 19.72
C LEU A 479 -10.79 21.20 18.93
N LEU A 480 -9.83 20.31 19.16
CA LEU A 480 -9.68 19.03 18.47
C LEU A 480 -10.16 17.89 19.36
N ASP A 481 -11.09 17.08 18.85
CA ASP A 481 -11.50 15.79 19.41
C ASP A 481 -10.97 14.68 18.50
N GLY A 482 -9.82 14.12 18.89
CA GLY A 482 -9.15 13.06 18.14
C GLY A 482 -9.85 11.70 18.24
N ASP A 483 -10.69 11.48 19.26
CA ASP A 483 -11.51 10.27 19.37
C ASP A 483 -12.69 10.33 18.39
N GLY A 484 -13.31 11.50 18.25
CA GLY A 484 -14.42 11.73 17.33
C GLY A 484 -14.02 12.11 15.90
N GLY A 485 -12.74 12.45 15.66
CA GLY A 485 -12.29 12.97 14.37
C GLY A 485 -12.89 14.33 14.03
N THR A 486 -13.13 15.19 15.03
CA THR A 486 -13.78 16.50 14.83
C THR A 486 -12.91 17.66 15.29
N LEU A 487 -13.07 18.80 14.62
CA LEU A 487 -12.38 20.05 14.94
C LEU A 487 -13.40 21.20 15.01
N HIS A 488 -13.49 21.87 16.15
CA HIS A 488 -14.34 23.04 16.34
C HIS A 488 -13.52 24.32 16.18
N ILE A 489 -14.01 25.24 15.37
CA ILE A 489 -13.36 26.52 15.06
C ILE A 489 -14.00 27.60 15.92
N GLU A 490 -13.19 28.33 16.69
CA GLU A 490 -13.64 29.34 17.67
C GLU A 490 -14.81 28.83 18.52
N PRO A 491 -14.63 27.71 19.27
CA PRO A 491 -15.69 27.15 20.08
C PRO A 491 -16.18 28.19 21.09
N ASP A 492 -17.49 28.20 21.35
CA ASP A 492 -18.02 29.05 22.41
C ASP A 492 -17.48 28.63 23.80
N ALA A 493 -17.66 29.51 24.78
CA ALA A 493 -17.14 29.30 26.12
C ALA A 493 -17.76 28.07 26.83
N GLU A 494 -18.98 27.66 26.46
CA GLU A 494 -19.66 26.52 27.06
C GLU A 494 -19.06 25.21 26.55
N LEU A 495 -18.92 25.08 25.23
CA LEU A 495 -18.29 23.94 24.56
C LEU A 495 -16.82 23.80 24.95
N ALA A 496 -16.06 24.91 24.98
CA ALA A 496 -14.66 24.90 25.40
C ALA A 496 -14.50 24.45 26.86
N ALA A 497 -15.38 24.90 27.76
CA ALA A 497 -15.37 24.48 29.16
C ALA A 497 -15.72 23.00 29.33
N GLU A 498 -16.69 22.49 28.56
CA GLU A 498 -17.05 21.06 28.54
C GLU A 498 -15.87 20.18 28.14
N TYR A 499 -15.24 20.47 27.01
CA TYR A 499 -14.14 19.67 26.49
C TYR A 499 -12.88 19.77 27.35
N LYS A 500 -12.59 20.94 27.94
CA LYS A 500 -11.53 21.08 28.93
C LYS A 500 -11.78 20.20 30.16
N ARG A 501 -13.03 20.13 30.64
CA ARG A 501 -13.41 19.24 31.74
C ARG A 501 -13.21 17.78 31.34
N ARG A 502 -13.68 17.37 30.15
CA ARG A 502 -13.47 16.00 29.61
C ARG A 502 -11.99 15.63 29.49
N ALA A 503 -11.16 16.54 29.00
CA ALA A 503 -9.71 16.32 28.89
C ALA A 503 -9.06 16.13 30.27
N ALA A 504 -9.41 16.97 31.25
CA ALA A 504 -8.90 16.86 32.61
C ALA A 504 -9.37 15.59 33.33
N GLU A 505 -10.64 15.20 33.15
CA GLU A 505 -11.20 13.94 33.66
C GLU A 505 -10.44 12.73 33.07
N ARG A 506 -10.19 12.74 31.76
CA ARG A 506 -9.43 11.69 31.07
C ARG A 506 -7.99 11.59 31.57
N GLU A 507 -7.29 12.71 31.69
CA GLU A 507 -5.92 12.72 32.18
C GLU A 507 -5.84 12.23 33.64
N GLN A 508 -6.79 12.65 34.48
CA GLN A 508 -6.88 12.18 35.86
C GLN A 508 -7.18 10.68 35.91
N ALA A 509 -8.09 10.17 35.10
CA ALA A 509 -8.39 8.75 34.99
C ALA A 509 -7.16 7.94 34.54
N ALA A 510 -6.45 8.42 33.52
CA ALA A 510 -5.22 7.78 33.04
C ALA A 510 -4.11 7.76 34.12
N ARG A 511 -3.96 8.85 34.88
CA ARG A 511 -3.02 8.92 36.01
C ARG A 511 -3.40 7.94 37.12
N SER A 512 -4.68 7.87 37.49
CA SER A 512 -5.18 6.91 38.49
C SER A 512 -5.00 5.46 38.02
N ALA A 513 -5.31 5.15 36.76
CA ALA A 513 -5.15 3.83 36.18
C ALA A 513 -3.67 3.37 36.21
N ARG A 514 -2.73 4.24 35.83
CA ARG A 514 -1.29 3.97 35.90
C ARG A 514 -0.80 3.75 37.34
N ALA A 515 -1.29 4.55 38.28
CA ALA A 515 -0.92 4.39 39.70
C ALA A 515 -1.37 3.02 40.26
N ALA A 516 -2.50 2.50 39.78
CA ALA A 516 -3.06 1.19 40.16
C ALA A 516 -2.72 0.07 39.14
N ALA A 517 -1.73 0.27 38.26
CA ALA A 517 -1.43 -0.69 37.19
C ALA A 517 -0.91 -2.04 37.71
N SER A 518 -0.16 -2.03 38.83
CA SER A 518 0.37 -3.23 39.47
C SER A 518 -0.70 -4.03 40.23
N GLU A 519 -1.87 -3.45 40.50
CA GLU A 519 -2.96 -4.14 41.16
C GLU A 519 -3.63 -5.15 40.20
N PRO A 520 -4.11 -6.31 40.71
CA PRO A 520 -4.86 -7.27 39.90
C PRO A 520 -6.14 -6.67 39.31
N ALA A 521 -6.59 -7.19 38.17
CA ALA A 521 -7.88 -6.82 37.59
C ALA A 521 -9.00 -7.69 38.19
N VAL A 522 -9.68 -7.16 39.20
CA VAL A 522 -10.78 -7.85 39.89
C VAL A 522 -12.01 -6.96 39.87
N THR A 523 -13.11 -7.48 39.33
CA THR A 523 -14.44 -6.84 39.33
C THR A 523 -14.93 -6.56 40.75
N HIS A 524 -15.88 -5.65 40.92
CA HIS A 524 -16.47 -5.30 42.22
C HIS A 524 -17.04 -6.52 42.97
N ASP A 525 -17.57 -7.51 42.24
CA ASP A 525 -18.14 -8.75 42.77
C ASP A 525 -17.12 -9.89 42.91
N GLY A 526 -15.83 -9.62 42.66
CA GLY A 526 -14.72 -10.50 43.01
C GLY A 526 -14.25 -11.46 41.91
N ARG A 527 -14.82 -11.38 40.69
CA ARG A 527 -14.31 -12.13 39.54
C ARG A 527 -12.99 -11.51 39.06
N ARG A 528 -11.93 -12.31 39.05
CA ARG A 528 -10.63 -11.93 38.50
C ARG A 528 -10.60 -12.15 36.98
N ILE A 529 -10.00 -11.20 36.27
CA ILE A 529 -9.67 -11.28 34.85
C ILE A 529 -8.16 -11.08 34.72
N GLU A 530 -7.47 -11.97 34.01
CA GLU A 530 -6.03 -11.80 33.79
C GLU A 530 -5.80 -10.75 32.71
N VAL A 531 -5.02 -9.70 33.02
CA VAL A 531 -4.64 -8.69 32.04
C VAL A 531 -3.14 -8.80 31.79
N VAL A 532 -2.81 -9.27 30.58
CA VAL A 532 -1.46 -9.65 30.16
C VAL A 532 -1.04 -8.85 28.93
N ALA A 533 0.24 -8.90 28.57
CA ALA A 533 0.76 -8.17 27.42
C ALA A 533 0.68 -9.01 26.13
N ASN A 534 0.53 -8.31 25.01
CA ASN A 534 0.86 -8.79 23.67
C ASN A 534 2.21 -8.17 23.27
N ILE A 535 3.19 -9.01 22.92
CA ILE A 535 4.55 -8.57 22.60
C ILE A 535 5.03 -9.17 21.27
N GLY A 536 5.91 -8.43 20.58
CA GLY A 536 6.52 -8.84 19.32
C GLY A 536 8.00 -9.08 19.40
N SER A 537 8.65 -8.74 20.52
CA SER A 537 10.11 -8.82 20.66
C SER A 537 10.53 -8.90 22.14
N PRO A 538 11.79 -9.27 22.43
CA PRO A 538 12.31 -9.27 23.80
C PRO A 538 12.35 -7.90 24.46
N VAL A 539 12.47 -6.82 23.69
CA VAL A 539 12.54 -5.45 24.24
C VAL A 539 11.21 -4.96 24.80
N ASP A 540 10.09 -5.57 24.38
CA ASP A 540 8.75 -5.19 24.83
C ASP A 540 8.45 -5.64 26.29
N VAL A 541 9.24 -6.57 26.83
CA VAL A 541 9.02 -7.17 28.16
C VAL A 541 9.10 -6.15 29.28
N GLU A 542 10.08 -5.24 29.23
CA GLU A 542 10.26 -4.19 30.25
C GLU A 542 9.02 -3.28 30.29
N ALA A 543 8.61 -2.76 29.13
CA ALA A 543 7.43 -1.91 29.01
C ALA A 543 6.14 -2.63 29.47
N ALA A 544 6.01 -3.94 29.19
CA ALA A 544 4.88 -4.73 29.67
C ALA A 544 4.81 -4.79 31.20
N ILE A 545 5.94 -5.05 31.86
CA ILE A 545 6.01 -5.13 33.33
C ILE A 545 5.78 -3.76 33.97
N GLU A 546 6.37 -2.70 33.41
CA GLU A 546 6.17 -1.32 33.89
C GLU A 546 4.71 -0.88 33.83
N ASN A 547 3.98 -1.33 32.81
CA ASN A 547 2.54 -1.08 32.68
C ASN A 547 1.67 -2.06 33.47
N GLY A 548 2.28 -2.94 34.27
CA GLY A 548 1.59 -3.82 35.20
C GLY A 548 1.04 -5.11 34.59
N ALA A 549 1.58 -5.59 33.47
CA ALA A 549 1.18 -6.88 32.89
C ALA A 549 1.33 -8.04 33.90
N GLU A 550 0.33 -8.92 33.95
CA GLU A 550 0.36 -10.12 34.81
C GLU A 550 1.12 -11.30 34.14
N GLY A 551 1.56 -11.11 32.89
CA GLY A 551 2.25 -12.09 32.06
C GLY A 551 2.21 -11.65 30.60
N VAL A 552 2.46 -12.58 29.69
CA VAL A 552 2.32 -12.39 28.23
C VAL A 552 1.30 -13.40 27.70
N GLY A 553 0.18 -12.91 27.18
CA GLY A 553 -0.87 -13.74 26.57
C GLY A 553 -0.69 -13.97 25.07
N LEU A 554 0.23 -13.24 24.45
CA LEU A 554 0.65 -13.46 23.07
C LEU A 554 2.09 -12.96 22.88
N LEU A 555 3.01 -13.89 22.64
CA LEU A 555 4.27 -13.62 21.98
C LEU A 555 4.14 -13.98 20.50
N ARG A 556 4.23 -12.97 19.65
CA ARG A 556 4.38 -13.11 18.21
C ARG A 556 5.81 -13.53 17.90
N THR A 557 6.02 -14.68 17.26
CA THR A 557 7.36 -15.25 17.03
C THR A 557 8.01 -14.79 15.73
N GLU A 558 7.28 -14.05 14.88
CA GLU A 558 7.73 -13.63 13.55
C GLU A 558 9.03 -12.82 13.57
N PHE A 559 9.31 -12.09 14.65
CA PHE A 559 10.56 -11.31 14.81
C PHE A 559 11.84 -12.16 14.72
N LEU A 560 11.76 -13.46 14.99
CA LEU A 560 12.91 -14.38 14.86
C LEU A 560 13.14 -14.83 13.43
N PHE A 561 12.11 -14.75 12.57
CA PHE A 561 12.10 -15.35 11.24
C PHE A 561 12.22 -14.30 10.13
N LEU A 562 11.67 -13.11 10.33
CA LEU A 562 11.71 -12.00 9.38
C LEU A 562 13.11 -11.37 9.27
N GLU A 563 13.37 -10.71 8.13
CA GLU A 563 14.60 -9.93 7.87
C GLU A 563 15.91 -10.72 7.99
N ARG A 564 15.89 -12.00 7.58
CA ARG A 564 17.05 -12.90 7.62
C ARG A 564 17.18 -13.72 6.34
N ASP A 565 18.40 -14.15 6.07
CA ASP A 565 18.75 -14.99 4.90
C ASP A 565 18.64 -16.50 5.18
N SER A 566 18.40 -16.90 6.43
CA SER A 566 18.24 -18.30 6.82
C SER A 566 17.30 -18.47 8.01
N MET A 567 16.66 -19.63 8.09
CA MET A 567 15.81 -20.03 9.20
C MET A 567 16.57 -19.98 10.53
N PRO A 568 15.99 -19.42 11.61
CA PRO A 568 16.62 -19.41 12.93
C PRO A 568 16.73 -20.84 13.47
N SER A 569 17.93 -21.18 13.94
CA SER A 569 18.22 -22.47 14.55
C SER A 569 17.45 -22.70 15.85
N GLU A 570 17.33 -23.96 16.27
CA GLU A 570 16.72 -24.33 17.56
C GLU A 570 17.35 -23.58 18.74
N ASP A 571 18.67 -23.44 18.77
CA ASP A 571 19.39 -22.76 19.85
C ASP A 571 19.14 -21.25 19.87
N GLU A 572 19.04 -20.60 18.71
CA GLU A 572 18.66 -19.18 18.61
C GLU A 572 17.24 -18.96 19.11
N GLN A 573 16.30 -19.81 18.70
CA GLN A 573 14.90 -19.74 19.15
C GLN A 573 14.79 -19.99 20.66
N TYR A 574 15.45 -21.02 21.18
CA TYR A 574 15.48 -21.31 22.62
C TYR A 574 16.07 -20.14 23.42
N ALA A 575 17.19 -19.58 22.97
CA ALA A 575 17.81 -18.44 23.64
C ALA A 575 16.88 -17.22 23.70
N ALA A 576 16.15 -16.94 22.62
CA ALA A 576 15.17 -15.86 22.58
C ALA A 576 13.99 -16.10 23.52
N TYR A 577 13.38 -17.30 23.47
CA TYR A 577 12.23 -17.65 24.33
C TYR A 577 12.62 -17.64 25.81
N ARG A 578 13.80 -18.17 26.13
CA ARG A 578 14.36 -18.13 27.49
C ARG A 578 14.59 -16.70 27.96
N SER A 579 15.22 -15.85 27.14
CA SER A 579 15.47 -14.45 27.52
C SER A 579 14.18 -13.70 27.84
N ILE A 580 13.11 -13.93 27.07
CA ILE A 580 11.79 -13.34 27.32
C ILE A 580 11.21 -13.89 28.63
N ALA A 581 11.24 -15.21 28.81
CA ALA A 581 10.68 -15.86 29.99
C ALA A 581 11.41 -15.49 31.29
N GLU A 582 12.75 -15.33 31.25
CA GLU A 582 13.55 -14.79 32.36
C GLU A 582 13.15 -13.35 32.68
N GLY A 583 12.99 -12.51 31.65
CA GLY A 583 12.55 -11.12 31.80
C GLY A 583 11.17 -10.97 32.44
N LEU A 584 10.30 -11.97 32.30
CA LEU A 584 8.96 -11.98 32.91
C LEU A 584 8.95 -12.31 34.42
N GLU A 585 10.10 -12.64 35.00
CA GLU A 585 10.31 -12.88 36.44
C GLU A 585 9.34 -13.94 37.03
N GLY A 586 9.08 -15.00 36.26
CA GLY A 586 8.19 -16.10 36.66
C GLY A 586 6.71 -15.89 36.35
N ARG A 587 6.34 -14.79 35.67
CA ARG A 587 5.00 -14.62 35.09
C ARG A 587 4.84 -15.51 33.84
N PRO A 588 3.62 -15.98 33.52
CA PRO A 588 3.40 -16.90 32.41
C PRO A 588 3.64 -16.25 31.04
N LEU A 589 4.09 -17.06 30.08
CA LEU A 589 4.31 -16.69 28.68
C LEU A 589 3.50 -17.61 27.77
N ILE A 590 2.62 -17.05 26.94
CA ILE A 590 1.93 -17.78 25.87
C ILE A 590 2.62 -17.47 24.55
N LEU A 591 3.30 -18.48 24.00
CA LEU A 591 3.98 -18.39 22.72
C LEU A 591 3.08 -18.85 21.59
N ARG A 592 2.93 -18.03 20.55
CA ARG A 592 2.30 -18.42 19.30
C ARG A 592 3.35 -18.96 18.35
N THR A 593 3.13 -20.17 17.83
CA THR A 593 3.96 -20.70 16.74
C THR A 593 3.89 -19.78 15.51
N LEU A 594 4.83 -19.93 14.59
CA LEU A 594 5.02 -19.02 13.46
C LEU A 594 3.72 -18.84 12.65
N ASP A 595 3.24 -17.60 12.52
CA ASP A 595 2.09 -17.23 11.69
C ASP A 595 2.53 -16.32 10.54
N ILE A 596 2.96 -16.97 9.47
CA ILE A 596 3.43 -16.31 8.25
C ILE A 596 2.79 -16.95 7.03
N GLY A 597 2.65 -16.18 5.95
CA GLY A 597 2.11 -16.61 4.66
C GLY A 597 2.71 -15.79 3.52
N ALA A 598 2.11 -15.88 2.33
CA ALA A 598 2.62 -15.20 1.13
C ALA A 598 2.58 -13.65 1.22
N ASP A 599 1.87 -13.07 2.19
CA ASP A 599 1.87 -11.63 2.49
C ASP A 599 3.16 -11.16 3.17
N LYS A 600 3.94 -12.09 3.75
CA LYS A 600 5.19 -11.83 4.48
C LYS A 600 6.27 -12.82 4.03
N PRO A 601 6.82 -12.66 2.81
CA PRO A 601 7.70 -13.65 2.22
C PRO A 601 8.99 -13.83 3.05
N LEU A 602 9.38 -15.08 3.26
CA LEU A 602 10.68 -15.45 3.85
C LEU A 602 11.67 -15.75 2.72
N PRO A 603 12.79 -15.01 2.57
CA PRO A 603 13.74 -15.19 1.46
C PRO A 603 14.27 -16.63 1.34
N TYR A 604 14.47 -17.31 2.46
CA TYR A 604 14.97 -18.69 2.55
C TYR A 604 13.88 -19.77 2.45
N LEU A 605 12.61 -19.37 2.39
CA LEU A 605 11.47 -20.27 2.22
C LEU A 605 10.51 -19.66 1.19
N PRO A 606 10.89 -19.67 -0.11
CA PRO A 606 10.06 -19.09 -1.16
C PRO A 606 8.73 -19.85 -1.26
N GLN A 607 7.64 -19.09 -1.18
CA GLN A 607 6.27 -19.58 -1.36
C GLN A 607 5.78 -19.20 -2.76
N PRO A 608 4.97 -20.03 -3.41
CA PRO A 608 4.33 -19.64 -4.66
C PRO A 608 3.42 -18.43 -4.42
N PRO A 609 3.31 -17.51 -5.39
CA PRO A 609 2.39 -16.38 -5.26
C PRO A 609 0.96 -16.88 -5.19
N GLU A 610 0.19 -16.32 -4.26
CA GLU A 610 -1.21 -16.65 -4.06
C GLU A 610 -2.11 -15.48 -4.44
N ALA A 611 -3.26 -15.75 -5.07
CA ALA A 611 -4.22 -14.71 -5.40
C ALA A 611 -4.80 -14.02 -4.16
N ASN A 612 -4.91 -14.74 -3.03
CA ASN A 612 -5.42 -14.23 -1.76
C ASN A 612 -4.58 -14.80 -0.60
N PRO A 613 -3.42 -14.18 -0.27
CA PRO A 613 -2.52 -14.69 0.78
C PRO A 613 -3.19 -14.93 2.14
N PHE A 614 -4.13 -14.05 2.53
CA PHE A 614 -4.88 -14.22 3.78
C PHE A 614 -5.78 -15.47 3.79
N LEU A 615 -6.21 -15.98 2.63
CA LEU A 615 -7.02 -17.19 2.53
C LEU A 615 -6.18 -18.44 2.18
N GLY A 616 -4.85 -18.29 2.20
CA GLY A 616 -3.90 -19.23 1.62
C GLY A 616 -3.19 -20.19 2.58
N VAL A 617 -2.00 -20.60 2.17
CA VAL A 617 -1.04 -21.41 2.93
C VAL A 617 -0.32 -20.49 3.92
N ARG A 618 -0.90 -20.34 5.12
CA ARG A 618 -0.34 -19.54 6.20
C ARG A 618 -0.49 -20.18 7.57
N GLY A 619 0.35 -19.73 8.51
CA GLY A 619 0.35 -20.21 9.89
C GLY A 619 0.52 -21.72 9.97
N ILE A 620 -0.40 -22.41 10.66
CA ILE A 620 -0.28 -23.86 10.85
C ILE A 620 -0.23 -24.64 9.54
N ARG A 621 -0.87 -24.15 8.46
CA ARG A 621 -0.88 -24.85 7.17
C ARG A 621 0.50 -24.89 6.54
N LEU A 622 1.21 -23.76 6.56
CA LEU A 622 2.59 -23.70 6.12
C LEU A 622 3.47 -24.62 6.99
N ALA A 623 3.25 -24.60 8.30
CA ALA A 623 4.01 -25.40 9.25
C ALA A 623 3.78 -26.92 9.05
N LEU A 624 2.60 -27.33 8.61
CA LEU A 624 2.27 -28.71 8.25
C LEU A 624 2.82 -29.11 6.86
N GLU A 625 2.88 -28.20 5.90
CA GLU A 625 3.54 -28.43 4.61
C GLU A 625 5.07 -28.46 4.71
N GLN A 626 5.64 -27.73 5.67
CA GLN A 626 7.07 -27.64 5.94
C GLN A 626 7.38 -28.06 7.39
N PRO A 627 7.30 -29.37 7.72
CA PRO A 627 7.38 -29.85 9.10
C PRO A 627 8.63 -29.41 9.88
N GLU A 628 9.77 -29.24 9.20
CA GLU A 628 11.03 -28.81 9.82
C GLU A 628 10.90 -27.45 10.51
N LEU A 629 10.07 -26.53 9.99
CA LEU A 629 9.78 -25.25 10.62
C LEU A 629 9.18 -25.46 12.00
N LEU A 630 8.11 -26.25 12.05
CA LEU A 630 7.36 -26.49 13.26
C LEU A 630 8.16 -27.33 14.25
N GLU A 631 8.82 -28.40 13.79
CA GLU A 631 9.60 -29.28 14.66
C GLU A 631 10.75 -28.55 15.35
N THR A 632 11.47 -27.69 14.63
CA THR A 632 12.56 -26.88 15.19
C THR A 632 12.03 -25.92 16.25
N GLN A 633 10.91 -25.25 15.95
CA GLN A 633 10.29 -24.32 16.90
C GLN A 633 9.74 -25.04 18.14
N LEU A 634 9.08 -26.19 17.97
CA LEU A 634 8.54 -26.98 19.08
C LEU A 634 9.66 -27.54 19.99
N ARG A 635 10.83 -27.88 19.45
CA ARG A 635 12.00 -28.27 20.27
C ARG A 635 12.46 -27.13 21.17
N ALA A 636 12.59 -25.93 20.60
CA ALA A 636 12.96 -24.74 21.36
C ALA A 636 11.91 -24.39 22.44
N VAL A 637 10.62 -24.51 22.10
CA VAL A 637 9.49 -24.34 23.04
C VAL A 637 9.57 -25.31 24.21
N LEU A 638 9.74 -26.61 23.95
CA LEU A 638 9.81 -27.63 24.99
C LEU A 638 11.03 -27.42 25.92
N ARG A 639 12.18 -27.05 25.35
CA ARG A 639 13.37 -26.72 26.14
C ARG A 639 13.12 -25.51 27.06
N ALA A 640 12.53 -24.44 26.55
CA ALA A 640 12.22 -23.26 27.34
C ALA A 640 11.15 -23.53 28.41
N ALA A 641 10.11 -24.29 28.07
CA ALA A 641 9.03 -24.67 28.98
C ALA A 641 9.47 -25.59 30.13
N ALA A 642 10.58 -26.33 29.96
CA ALA A 642 11.15 -27.15 31.04
C ALA A 642 11.70 -26.30 32.20
N GLU A 643 12.03 -25.03 31.95
CA GLU A 643 12.65 -24.11 32.92
C GLU A 643 11.72 -22.97 33.36
N HIS A 644 10.71 -22.63 32.55
CA HIS A 644 9.87 -21.45 32.73
C HIS A 644 8.38 -21.74 32.48
N PRO A 645 7.47 -20.96 33.08
CA PRO A 645 6.02 -21.11 32.89
C PRO A 645 5.61 -20.65 31.48
N LEU A 646 5.74 -21.54 30.51
CA LEU A 646 5.46 -21.30 29.10
C LEU A 646 4.29 -22.17 28.65
N LYS A 647 3.37 -21.57 27.89
CA LYS A 647 2.28 -22.24 27.16
C LYS A 647 2.51 -22.05 25.66
N VAL A 648 1.96 -22.93 24.84
CA VAL A 648 2.07 -22.83 23.38
C VAL A 648 0.69 -22.82 22.73
N MET A 649 0.53 -22.06 21.66
CA MET A 649 -0.67 -22.11 20.83
C MET A 649 -0.38 -22.11 19.33
N PHE A 650 -1.30 -22.70 18.57
CA PHE A 650 -1.23 -22.79 17.12
C PHE A 650 -2.12 -21.75 16.44
N PRO A 651 -1.60 -20.95 15.48
CA PRO A 651 -2.35 -19.99 14.68
C PRO A 651 -3.09 -20.66 13.52
N MET A 652 -4.08 -19.98 12.95
CA MET A 652 -4.77 -20.29 11.70
C MET A 652 -5.42 -21.68 11.64
N VAL A 653 -5.67 -22.30 12.78
CA VAL A 653 -6.38 -23.58 12.89
C VAL A 653 -7.83 -23.36 12.46
N ALA A 654 -8.27 -24.09 11.44
CA ALA A 654 -9.66 -24.08 10.98
C ALA A 654 -10.42 -25.34 11.37
N THR A 655 -9.70 -26.47 11.52
CA THR A 655 -10.26 -27.79 11.77
C THR A 655 -9.57 -28.49 12.93
N LEU A 656 -10.31 -29.38 13.61
CA LEU A 656 -9.75 -30.20 14.69
C LEU A 656 -8.65 -31.15 14.19
N GLU A 657 -8.68 -31.53 12.92
CA GLU A 657 -7.66 -32.39 12.32
C GLU A 657 -6.31 -31.68 12.19
N GLU A 658 -6.29 -30.42 11.77
CA GLU A 658 -5.06 -29.60 11.75
C GLU A 658 -4.46 -29.50 13.17
N TYR A 659 -5.29 -29.29 14.20
CA TYR A 659 -4.84 -29.28 15.58
C TYR A 659 -4.23 -30.62 16.01
N ARG A 660 -4.90 -31.75 15.70
CA ARG A 660 -4.39 -33.09 16.05
C ARG A 660 -3.07 -33.41 15.36
N GLN A 661 -2.88 -32.97 14.12
CA GLN A 661 -1.60 -33.10 13.41
C GLN A 661 -0.50 -32.30 14.10
N ALA A 662 -0.76 -31.04 14.44
CA ALA A 662 0.17 -30.20 15.18
C ALA A 662 0.53 -30.78 16.57
N LYS A 663 -0.47 -31.29 17.30
CA LYS A 663 -0.29 -31.97 18.58
C LYS A 663 0.53 -33.25 18.44
N ALA A 664 0.29 -34.04 17.40
CA ALA A 664 1.07 -35.25 17.13
C ALA A 664 2.54 -34.93 16.84
N MET A 665 2.82 -33.83 16.13
CA MET A 665 4.19 -33.34 15.92
C MET A 665 4.84 -32.90 17.23
N LEU A 666 4.14 -32.18 18.11
CA LEU A 666 4.63 -31.82 19.44
C LEU A 666 5.02 -33.06 20.26
N GLU A 667 4.17 -34.07 20.30
CA GLU A 667 4.45 -35.32 21.03
C GLU A 667 5.61 -36.11 20.40
N HIS A 668 5.72 -36.12 19.07
CA HIS A 668 6.85 -36.73 18.36
C HIS A 668 8.17 -36.05 18.75
N VAL A 669 8.18 -34.72 18.75
CA VAL A 669 9.33 -33.90 19.11
C VAL A 669 9.71 -34.11 20.59
N ARG A 670 8.73 -34.10 21.49
CA ARG A 670 8.93 -34.38 22.93
C ARG A 670 9.62 -35.73 23.14
N ALA A 671 9.09 -36.79 22.54
CA ALA A 671 9.67 -38.13 22.61
C ALA A 671 11.08 -38.21 21.97
N GLY A 672 11.37 -37.36 20.98
CA GLY A 672 12.70 -37.18 20.40
C GLY A 672 13.69 -36.60 21.41
N LEU A 673 13.32 -35.48 22.06
CA LEU A 673 14.15 -34.81 23.06
C LEU A 673 14.42 -35.70 24.27
N GLU A 674 13.40 -36.38 24.79
CA GLU A 674 13.53 -37.28 25.95
C GLU A 674 14.49 -38.45 25.65
N ARG A 675 14.41 -39.04 24.44
CA ARG A 675 15.36 -40.09 24.01
C ARG A 675 16.79 -39.59 23.89
N ALA A 676 16.96 -38.32 23.52
CA ALA A 676 18.27 -37.66 23.47
C ALA A 676 18.79 -37.22 24.85
N GLY A 677 17.99 -37.42 25.93
CA GLY A 677 18.33 -36.99 27.28
C GLY A 677 18.13 -35.49 27.53
N GLY A 678 17.38 -34.80 26.67
CA GLY A 678 17.00 -33.40 26.84
C GLY A 678 15.88 -33.24 27.89
N ALA A 679 15.83 -32.07 28.52
CA ALA A 679 14.77 -31.73 29.48
C ALA A 679 13.48 -31.33 28.74
N THR A 680 12.35 -31.82 29.23
CA THR A 680 10.99 -31.48 28.79
C THR A 680 10.14 -31.17 30.02
N PRO A 681 9.11 -30.29 29.92
CA PRO A 681 8.20 -30.05 31.02
C PRO A 681 7.32 -31.28 31.27
N GLU A 682 6.97 -31.53 32.55
CA GLU A 682 6.04 -32.60 32.92
C GLU A 682 4.68 -32.40 32.25
N GLU A 683 4.16 -31.17 32.30
CA GLU A 683 2.93 -30.74 31.63
C GLU A 683 3.20 -29.45 30.83
N LEU A 684 2.61 -29.34 29.64
CA LEU A 684 2.65 -28.14 28.81
C LEU A 684 1.23 -27.84 28.37
N ASP A 685 0.72 -26.65 28.72
CA ASP A 685 -0.58 -26.20 28.24
C ASP A 685 -0.50 -25.91 26.73
N VAL A 686 -1.37 -26.56 25.96
CA VAL A 686 -1.46 -26.40 24.51
C VAL A 686 -2.82 -25.84 24.14
N GLY A 687 -2.82 -24.63 23.60
CA GLY A 687 -4.01 -23.93 23.14
C GLY A 687 -4.11 -23.78 21.63
N VAL A 688 -5.21 -23.15 21.21
CA VAL A 688 -5.45 -22.79 19.81
C VAL A 688 -5.84 -21.32 19.73
N MET A 689 -5.28 -20.62 18.74
CA MET A 689 -5.75 -19.29 18.38
C MET A 689 -7.02 -19.40 17.55
N ILE A 690 -8.15 -18.95 18.10
CA ILE A 690 -9.43 -18.90 17.38
C ILE A 690 -9.51 -17.61 16.61
N GLU A 691 -9.06 -17.69 15.36
CA GLU A 691 -9.09 -16.58 14.41
C GLU A 691 -9.80 -16.93 13.11
N VAL A 692 -10.10 -18.21 12.87
CA VAL A 692 -10.92 -18.66 11.73
C VAL A 692 -12.36 -18.90 12.20
N PRO A 693 -13.39 -18.35 11.52
CA PRO A 693 -14.79 -18.54 11.93
C PRO A 693 -15.21 -20.01 12.04
N ALA A 694 -14.66 -20.89 11.19
CA ALA A 694 -14.89 -22.34 11.26
C ALA A 694 -14.46 -22.93 12.62
N ALA A 695 -13.33 -22.50 13.18
CA ALA A 695 -12.86 -22.96 14.48
C ALA A 695 -13.73 -22.43 15.63
N ALA A 696 -14.21 -21.18 15.52
CA ALA A 696 -15.16 -20.63 16.49
C ALA A 696 -16.50 -21.38 16.49
N LEU A 697 -17.03 -21.71 15.30
CA LEU A 697 -18.24 -22.52 15.15
C LEU A 697 -18.05 -23.97 15.64
N GLY A 698 -16.82 -24.48 15.56
CA GLY A 698 -16.43 -25.81 16.03
C GLY A 698 -15.88 -25.86 17.46
N ALA A 699 -15.98 -24.77 18.24
CA ALA A 699 -15.28 -24.65 19.53
C ALA A 699 -15.62 -25.78 20.52
N GLU A 700 -16.87 -26.26 20.52
CA GLU A 700 -17.33 -27.38 21.35
C GLU A 700 -16.55 -28.67 21.08
N GLN A 701 -16.13 -28.90 19.83
CA GLN A 701 -15.34 -30.06 19.45
C GLN A 701 -13.85 -29.90 19.83
N PHE A 702 -13.34 -28.66 19.89
CA PHE A 702 -11.96 -28.40 20.32
C PHE A 702 -11.79 -28.48 21.83
N ALA A 703 -12.77 -28.01 22.61
CA ALA A 703 -12.66 -27.81 24.05
C ALA A 703 -12.18 -29.05 24.86
N PRO A 704 -12.56 -30.30 24.51
CA PRO A 704 -12.06 -31.49 25.21
C PRO A 704 -10.58 -31.81 24.94
N GLU A 705 -10.00 -31.30 23.85
CA GLU A 705 -8.67 -31.71 23.38
C GLU A 705 -7.57 -30.67 23.64
N ILE A 706 -7.95 -29.43 23.97
CA ILE A 706 -7.04 -28.31 24.21
C ILE A 706 -7.08 -27.85 25.68
N ASP A 707 -6.10 -27.05 26.08
CA ASP A 707 -6.02 -26.51 27.45
C ASP A 707 -6.62 -25.11 27.57
N PHE A 708 -6.59 -24.33 26.50
CA PHE A 708 -7.16 -22.99 26.45
C PHE A 708 -7.43 -22.51 25.03
N PHE A 709 -8.30 -21.50 24.93
CA PHE A 709 -8.58 -20.76 23.70
C PHE A 709 -7.99 -19.35 23.78
N SER A 710 -7.45 -18.84 22.68
CA SER A 710 -7.12 -17.41 22.55
C SER A 710 -7.72 -16.84 21.28
N LEU A 711 -8.62 -15.87 21.39
CA LEU A 711 -9.31 -15.28 20.24
C LEU A 711 -8.43 -14.21 19.58
N GLY A 712 -7.98 -14.49 18.36
CA GLY A 712 -7.28 -13.55 17.49
C GLY A 712 -8.29 -12.65 16.78
N THR A 713 -8.83 -11.65 17.48
CA THR A 713 -9.99 -10.87 16.98
C THR A 713 -9.72 -10.06 15.71
N ASN A 714 -8.46 -9.76 15.40
CA ASN A 714 -8.09 -9.07 14.16
C ASN A 714 -8.45 -9.91 12.93
N ASP A 715 -7.97 -11.15 12.90
CA ASP A 715 -8.21 -12.09 11.80
C ASP A 715 -9.64 -12.66 11.86
N LEU A 716 -10.16 -12.91 13.07
CA LEU A 716 -11.56 -13.34 13.24
C LEU A 716 -12.54 -12.32 12.65
N THR A 717 -12.31 -11.03 12.90
CA THR A 717 -13.13 -9.95 12.33
C THR A 717 -12.98 -9.91 10.81
N GLN A 718 -11.75 -9.94 10.30
CA GLN A 718 -11.46 -9.92 8.87
C GLN A 718 -12.20 -11.04 8.12
N TYR A 719 -12.12 -12.29 8.58
CA TYR A 719 -12.77 -13.40 7.89
C TYR A 719 -14.28 -13.44 8.10
N THR A 720 -14.76 -13.03 9.27
CA THR A 720 -16.22 -12.97 9.54
C THR A 720 -16.89 -11.90 8.69
N MET A 721 -16.23 -10.76 8.52
CA MET A 721 -16.76 -9.61 7.78
C MET A 721 -16.36 -9.62 6.30
N ALA A 722 -15.47 -10.53 5.89
CA ALA A 722 -14.84 -10.57 4.57
C ALA A 722 -14.22 -9.22 4.18
N ALA A 723 -13.59 -8.55 5.14
CA ALA A 723 -13.03 -7.21 5.01
C ALA A 723 -11.56 -7.21 5.43
N GLU A 724 -10.66 -7.17 4.44
CA GLU A 724 -9.22 -7.15 4.69
C GLU A 724 -8.80 -5.85 5.40
N ARG A 725 -8.07 -5.97 6.51
CA ARG A 725 -7.65 -4.81 7.32
C ARG A 725 -6.72 -3.83 6.58
N GLY A 726 -5.95 -4.32 5.61
CA GLY A 726 -5.03 -3.51 4.80
C GLY A 726 -5.75 -2.73 3.71
N ASN A 727 -6.99 -3.08 3.40
CA ASN A 727 -7.75 -2.48 2.33
C ASN A 727 -8.60 -1.32 2.85
N ALA A 728 -8.15 -0.09 2.58
CA ALA A 728 -8.80 1.14 3.04
C ALA A 728 -10.27 1.26 2.60
N SER A 729 -10.65 0.71 1.44
CA SER A 729 -12.02 0.77 0.92
C SER A 729 -13.02 -0.03 1.75
N VAL A 730 -12.56 -1.06 2.48
CA VAL A 730 -13.43 -1.94 3.28
C VAL A 730 -13.09 -1.90 4.78
N ALA A 731 -12.08 -1.14 5.19
CA ALA A 731 -11.64 -1.02 6.58
C ALA A 731 -12.79 -0.65 7.54
N GLY A 732 -13.75 0.18 7.09
CA GLY A 732 -14.93 0.55 7.88
C GLY A 732 -15.88 -0.60 8.24
N LEU A 733 -15.76 -1.76 7.59
CA LEU A 733 -16.54 -2.97 7.91
C LEU A 733 -15.90 -3.81 9.03
N ALA A 734 -14.61 -3.60 9.33
CA ALA A 734 -13.82 -4.44 10.22
C ALA A 734 -13.74 -3.84 11.65
N ASP A 735 -14.81 -4.00 12.44
CA ASP A 735 -14.81 -3.68 13.88
C ASP A 735 -15.13 -4.94 14.71
N GLY A 736 -14.26 -5.26 15.67
CA GLY A 736 -14.40 -6.43 16.54
C GLY A 736 -15.60 -6.38 17.49
N LEU A 737 -16.20 -5.21 17.71
CA LEU A 737 -17.47 -5.06 18.45
C LEU A 737 -18.70 -5.33 17.58
N HIS A 738 -18.55 -5.67 16.31
CA HIS A 738 -19.69 -6.03 15.48
C HIS A 738 -20.42 -7.24 16.07
N PRO A 739 -21.76 -7.23 16.19
CA PRO A 739 -22.53 -8.32 16.80
C PRO A 739 -22.26 -9.71 16.23
N SER A 740 -21.96 -9.83 14.92
CA SER A 740 -21.54 -11.09 14.31
C SER A 740 -20.26 -11.67 14.91
N VAL A 741 -19.26 -10.81 15.19
CA VAL A 741 -17.99 -11.22 15.81
C VAL A 741 -18.22 -11.55 17.28
N LEU A 742 -18.99 -10.72 18.00
CA LEU A 742 -19.34 -10.97 19.40
C LEU A 742 -20.06 -12.32 19.60
N ARG A 743 -20.91 -12.74 18.65
CA ARG A 743 -21.55 -14.06 18.67
C ARG A 743 -20.53 -15.20 18.57
N LEU A 744 -19.49 -15.06 17.75
CA LEU A 744 -18.41 -16.04 17.68
C LEU A 744 -17.57 -16.07 18.96
N ILE A 745 -17.27 -14.89 19.54
CA ILE A 745 -16.61 -14.80 20.85
C ILE A 745 -17.44 -15.52 21.92
N ARG A 746 -18.76 -15.29 21.96
CA ARG A 746 -19.67 -15.97 22.90
C ARG A 746 -19.59 -17.49 22.76
N LEU A 747 -19.68 -18.02 21.54
CA LEU A 747 -19.64 -19.46 21.30
C LEU A 747 -18.36 -20.10 21.84
N VAL A 748 -17.21 -19.46 21.62
CA VAL A 748 -15.92 -19.93 22.12
C VAL A 748 -15.86 -19.86 23.65
N ALA A 749 -16.30 -18.75 24.24
CA ALA A 749 -16.31 -18.57 25.69
C ALA A 749 -17.24 -19.59 26.38
N GLU A 750 -18.43 -19.85 25.82
CA GLU A 750 -19.37 -20.86 26.33
C GLU A 750 -18.78 -22.27 26.25
N ALA A 751 -18.19 -22.64 25.11
CA ALA A 751 -17.55 -23.95 24.92
C ALA A 751 -16.38 -24.16 25.91
N ALA A 752 -15.52 -23.15 26.08
CA ALA A 752 -14.41 -23.17 27.02
C ALA A 752 -14.90 -23.37 28.46
N ASN A 753 -15.79 -22.49 28.92
CA ASN A 753 -16.32 -22.53 30.28
C ASN A 753 -17.10 -23.82 30.58
N GLY A 754 -17.87 -24.32 29.60
CA GLY A 754 -18.62 -25.57 29.71
C GLY A 754 -17.75 -26.81 29.93
N HIS A 755 -16.50 -26.77 29.49
CA HIS A 755 -15.51 -27.84 29.66
C HIS A 755 -14.49 -27.57 30.78
N GLY A 756 -14.69 -26.53 31.60
CA GLY A 756 -13.74 -26.12 32.63
C GLY A 756 -12.40 -25.62 32.08
N LYS A 757 -12.38 -25.20 30.80
CA LYS A 757 -11.27 -24.51 30.15
C LYS A 757 -11.52 -23.00 30.21
N TRP A 758 -10.59 -22.21 29.70
CA TRP A 758 -10.71 -20.75 29.66
C TRP A 758 -10.46 -20.21 28.25
N ALA A 759 -11.00 -19.02 28.00
CA ALA A 759 -10.83 -18.29 26.74
C ALA A 759 -10.26 -16.89 27.03
N GLY A 760 -9.18 -16.55 26.31
CA GLY A 760 -8.57 -15.22 26.29
C GLY A 760 -8.80 -14.50 24.97
N VAL A 761 -8.49 -13.20 24.91
CA VAL A 761 -8.50 -12.39 23.68
C VAL A 761 -7.14 -11.71 23.53
N CYS A 762 -6.50 -11.84 22.36
CA CYS A 762 -5.17 -11.26 22.08
C CYS A 762 -5.11 -10.33 20.86
N GLY A 763 -6.23 -10.08 20.19
CA GLY A 763 -6.33 -9.05 19.16
C GLY A 763 -6.52 -7.65 19.77
N GLU A 764 -6.51 -6.62 18.91
CA GLU A 764 -6.58 -5.20 19.33
C GLU A 764 -7.82 -4.88 20.18
N LEU A 765 -8.89 -5.66 20.01
CA LEU A 765 -10.11 -5.54 20.82
C LEU A 765 -9.85 -5.66 22.33
N ALA A 766 -8.85 -6.43 22.77
CA ALA A 766 -8.48 -6.54 24.18
C ALA A 766 -7.81 -5.27 24.73
N SER A 767 -7.29 -4.40 23.85
CA SER A 767 -6.68 -3.12 24.21
C SER A 767 -7.70 -1.97 24.25
N ASP A 768 -8.96 -2.22 23.88
CA ASP A 768 -10.03 -1.21 23.88
C ASP A 768 -10.84 -1.26 25.19
N PRO A 769 -10.71 -0.25 26.09
CA PRO A 769 -11.48 -0.22 27.33
C PRO A 769 -12.99 -0.23 27.14
N VAL A 770 -13.50 0.22 25.99
CA VAL A 770 -14.94 0.18 25.65
C VAL A 770 -15.40 -1.26 25.37
N ALA A 771 -14.52 -2.14 24.91
CA ALA A 771 -14.86 -3.54 24.66
C ALA A 771 -14.84 -4.41 25.93
N VAL A 772 -14.05 -4.03 26.94
CA VAL A 772 -13.86 -4.80 28.18
C VAL A 772 -15.17 -5.24 28.86
N PRO A 773 -16.17 -4.36 29.06
CA PRO A 773 -17.44 -4.75 29.69
C PRO A 773 -18.16 -5.86 28.93
N VAL A 774 -18.15 -5.78 27.59
CA VAL A 774 -18.79 -6.77 26.71
C VAL A 774 -18.01 -8.09 26.78
N LEU A 775 -16.69 -8.06 26.64
CA LEU A 775 -15.85 -9.27 26.65
C LEU A 775 -15.95 -10.02 27.98
N VAL A 776 -15.88 -9.32 29.12
CA VAL A 776 -16.04 -9.91 30.45
C VAL A 776 -17.44 -10.50 30.63
N GLY A 777 -18.46 -9.79 30.16
CA GLY A 777 -19.85 -10.24 30.16
C GLY A 777 -20.11 -11.49 29.32
N LEU A 778 -19.40 -11.64 28.19
CA LEU A 778 -19.41 -12.85 27.35
C LEU A 778 -18.67 -14.04 27.98
N GLY A 779 -17.94 -13.84 29.07
CA GLY A 779 -17.28 -14.92 29.79
C GLY A 779 -15.78 -15.07 29.50
N ILE A 780 -15.14 -14.08 28.86
CA ILE A 780 -13.69 -14.07 28.67
C ILE A 780 -12.96 -13.94 30.01
N ALA A 781 -11.86 -14.69 30.15
CA ALA A 781 -11.08 -14.79 31.40
C ALA A 781 -9.72 -14.09 31.33
N GLU A 782 -9.17 -13.89 30.13
CA GLU A 782 -7.87 -13.25 29.90
C GLU A 782 -7.97 -12.19 28.79
N LEU A 783 -7.33 -11.03 28.99
CA LEU A 783 -7.21 -9.95 28.02
C LEU A 783 -5.72 -9.65 27.79
N SER A 784 -5.22 -10.01 26.60
CA SER A 784 -3.85 -9.71 26.16
C SER A 784 -3.84 -8.42 25.36
N ALA A 785 -3.37 -7.34 26.00
CA ALA A 785 -3.41 -5.98 25.45
C ALA A 785 -2.00 -5.44 25.14
N ASN A 786 -1.93 -4.41 24.32
CA ASN A 786 -0.71 -3.65 24.10
C ASN A 786 -0.29 -2.96 25.42
N ALA A 787 1.00 -2.96 25.74
CA ALA A 787 1.50 -2.53 27.05
C ALA A 787 0.92 -1.17 27.54
N PRO A 788 0.86 -0.10 26.72
CA PRO A 788 0.31 1.19 27.17
C PRO A 788 -1.19 1.17 27.53
N ALA A 789 -1.96 0.19 27.05
CA ALA A 789 -3.39 0.07 27.30
C ALA A 789 -3.71 -0.72 28.58
N ILE A 790 -2.78 -1.55 29.07
CA ILE A 790 -2.97 -2.43 30.24
C ILE A 790 -3.53 -1.68 31.47
N PRO A 791 -3.02 -0.50 31.86
CA PRO A 791 -3.56 0.20 33.03
C PRO A 791 -5.04 0.56 32.88
N ALA A 792 -5.43 1.03 31.69
CA ALA A 792 -6.81 1.43 31.39
C ALA A 792 -7.73 0.20 31.31
N VAL A 793 -7.26 -0.91 30.72
CA VAL A 793 -8.01 -2.18 30.66
C VAL A 793 -8.24 -2.73 32.08
N LYS A 794 -7.21 -2.76 32.92
CA LYS A 794 -7.32 -3.18 34.32
C LYS A 794 -8.30 -2.30 35.09
N GLN A 795 -8.24 -0.99 34.88
CA GLN A 795 -9.17 -0.05 35.49
C GLN A 795 -10.61 -0.33 35.05
N ALA A 796 -10.84 -0.53 33.75
CA ALA A 796 -12.14 -0.87 33.22
C ALA A 796 -12.69 -2.15 33.85
N VAL A 797 -11.88 -3.21 34.00
CA VAL A 797 -12.30 -4.45 34.71
C VAL A 797 -12.72 -4.15 36.15
N ARG A 798 -11.94 -3.35 36.89
CA ARG A 798 -12.22 -3.03 38.29
C ARG A 798 -13.52 -2.24 38.50
N GLU A 799 -14.01 -1.56 37.47
CA GLU A 799 -15.26 -0.79 37.52
C GLU A 799 -16.52 -1.62 37.18
N LEU A 800 -16.34 -2.92 36.90
CA LEU A 800 -17.42 -3.81 36.51
C LEU A 800 -18.00 -4.59 37.68
N ASP A 801 -19.27 -4.90 37.55
CA ASP A 801 -19.95 -6.01 38.22
C ASP A 801 -20.25 -7.06 37.15
N THR A 802 -19.98 -8.34 37.42
CA THR A 802 -20.07 -9.41 36.42
C THR A 802 -21.49 -9.60 35.90
N GLU A 803 -22.51 -9.50 36.75
CA GLU A 803 -23.92 -9.68 36.34
C GLU A 803 -24.33 -8.54 35.40
N ALA A 804 -24.00 -7.30 35.77
CA ALA A 804 -24.30 -6.15 34.94
C ALA A 804 -23.51 -6.13 33.61
N ALA A 805 -22.29 -6.68 33.59
CA ALA A 805 -21.52 -6.88 32.36
C ALA A 805 -22.17 -7.94 31.45
N ARG A 806 -22.71 -9.02 32.03
CA ARG A 806 -23.44 -10.06 31.29
C ARG A 806 -24.70 -9.50 30.63
N ASP A 807 -25.51 -8.74 31.35
CA ASP A 807 -26.71 -8.10 30.80
C ASP A 807 -26.39 -7.14 29.66
N LEU A 808 -25.30 -6.38 29.80
CA LEU A 808 -24.80 -5.48 28.76
C LEU A 808 -24.36 -6.28 27.51
N ALA A 809 -23.66 -7.40 27.70
CA ALA A 809 -23.23 -8.25 26.60
C ALA A 809 -24.42 -8.89 25.87
N GLU A 810 -25.46 -9.34 26.59
CA GLU A 810 -26.69 -9.85 25.96
C GLU A 810 -27.40 -8.77 25.13
N GLN A 811 -27.48 -7.54 25.63
CA GLN A 811 -28.01 -6.42 24.84
C GLN A 811 -27.15 -6.11 23.61
N ALA A 812 -25.82 -6.13 23.74
CA ALA A 812 -24.90 -5.88 22.63
C ALA A 812 -25.07 -6.89 21.48
N LEU A 813 -25.38 -8.15 21.79
CA LEU A 813 -25.59 -9.21 20.80
C LEU A 813 -26.87 -9.06 19.96
N GLU A 814 -27.84 -8.29 20.45
CA GLU A 814 -29.12 -7.99 19.78
C GLU A 814 -29.08 -6.73 18.91
N LEU A 815 -27.99 -5.96 18.96
CA LEU A 815 -27.79 -4.78 18.13
C LEU A 815 -27.42 -5.14 16.68
N SER A 816 -27.41 -4.13 15.80
CA SER A 816 -27.17 -4.31 14.36
C SER A 816 -25.82 -3.80 13.88
N SER A 817 -25.06 -3.08 14.73
CA SER A 817 -23.76 -2.54 14.34
C SER A 817 -22.80 -2.33 15.52
N ALA A 818 -21.50 -2.29 15.24
CA ALA A 818 -20.48 -1.97 16.24
C ALA A 818 -20.65 -0.55 16.83
N ALA A 819 -21.11 0.41 16.02
CA ALA A 819 -21.38 1.78 16.48
C ALA A 819 -22.49 1.82 17.55
N GLU A 820 -23.56 1.05 17.36
CA GLU A 820 -24.62 0.91 18.37
C GLU A 820 -24.10 0.23 19.64
N VAL A 821 -23.23 -0.78 19.53
CA VAL A 821 -22.61 -1.45 20.68
C VAL A 821 -21.74 -0.46 21.47
N ARG A 822 -20.89 0.32 20.79
CA ARG A 822 -20.06 1.36 21.44
C ARG A 822 -20.93 2.40 22.16
N LYS A 823 -22.03 2.82 21.55
CA LYS A 823 -22.99 3.74 22.16
C LYS A 823 -23.65 3.14 23.41
N LEU A 824 -24.08 1.88 23.34
CA LEU A 824 -24.68 1.17 24.48
C LEU A 824 -23.73 1.14 25.68
N VAL A 825 -22.44 0.84 25.46
CA VAL A 825 -21.42 0.84 26.52
C VAL A 825 -21.21 2.26 27.08
N GLY A 826 -21.11 3.26 26.20
CA GLY A 826 -20.93 4.66 26.59
C GLY A 826 -22.08 5.20 27.45
N ASP A 827 -23.32 4.92 27.06
CA ASP A 827 -24.52 5.31 27.81
C ASP A 827 -24.59 4.59 29.18
N GLY A 828 -24.20 3.31 29.23
CA GLY A 828 -24.12 2.52 30.47
C GLY A 828 -23.09 3.06 31.47
N ALA A 829 -21.93 3.52 30.99
CA ALA A 829 -20.91 4.16 31.83
C ALA A 829 -21.38 5.52 32.39
N ALA A 830 -22.13 6.31 31.59
CA ALA A 830 -22.70 7.58 32.02
C ALA A 830 -23.82 7.44 33.07
N VAL A 831 -24.54 6.31 33.08
CA VAL A 831 -25.55 6.00 34.11
C VAL A 831 -24.89 5.58 35.42
N ARG A 832 -23.80 4.81 35.38
CA ARG A 832 -23.04 4.41 36.58
C ARG A 832 -22.31 5.58 37.25
N SER A 833 -21.77 6.53 36.48
CA SER A 833 -21.11 7.73 37.02
C SER A 833 -22.05 8.75 37.67
N ARG A 834 -23.36 8.67 37.39
CA ARG A 834 -24.40 9.51 38.01
C ARG A 834 -24.99 8.95 39.31
N SER A 835 -24.61 7.74 39.72
CA SER A 835 -25.01 7.17 41.01
C SER A 835 -23.90 7.22 42.05
N PRO A 836 -23.85 8.31 42.83
CA PRO A 836 -23.56 8.18 44.25
C PRO A 836 -24.60 8.97 45.06
N ALA A 837 -25.73 8.35 45.39
CA ALA A 837 -26.62 8.80 46.45
C ALA A 837 -27.63 7.71 46.86
N SER A 838 -27.22 6.82 47.76
CA SER A 838 -28.06 6.33 48.86
C SER A 838 -27.20 5.72 49.95
#